data_AF-A0A367ZXL9-F1
#
_entry.id   AF-A0A367ZXL9-F1
#
_cell.length_a   1.000
_cell.length_b   1.000
_cell.length_c   1.000
_cell.angle_alpha   90.00
_cell.angle_beta   90.00
_cell.angle_gamma   90.00
#
_symmetry.space_group_name_H-M   'P 1'
#
loop_
_entity.id
_entity.type
_entity.pdbx_description
1 polymer ?
#
loop_
_entity_poly.entity_id
_entity_poly.type
_entity_poly.pdbx_seq_one_letter_code
_entity_poly.pdbx_strand_id
1 'polypeptide(L)'
;MLHQAYFFTSESVSEGHPDKICDRISDEIVDMVYREAYRSGADPWAVRVACETLATTNRVIIAGEVRVPVTLLKKDKSGKLIYDNKGNSFVNPRRFRAAARRAIKKIGYAQEGFHWKTVRIDVLLHSQSADIAQGVDNAYDRQEEEGAGDQGIMFGYACRETPDFMPAPIYYAHKILETISIARHEQQGEIAKLGPDAKSQITIRYLRDKPEEVTSIVLSTQHTDSDWNSQKVRSVVEPYIRKALTGLKIADNCRWYINPTGKFVIGGPDGDTGLTGRKIIVDTYGGAAPHGGGAFSGKDTTKVDRSAAYAARYLAKNIVAAGFAERCTIQISYAIGIAQPLSICVNLHETSKISETQVEAAIRKVMDLSPSGIRRHLNLNKPIYAKTAAYGHFGRKPGKDGSFPWEKINLVKDLKTTIKELEMIKMHMKQEYAFFSRCRGRSLHPRQKTLCTMLLPNLRIDPKQNAPTDLRTLFSDPVKKVRLEIGFGCGEHLLHEAIHFPETGFIGVEPFVNGMIKILSRIEHAPNLQRYIRLYDGDATQLLDWMPAQTLDGIDLFYPDPWPKKKHWKRRFINVSNLNRFAYVLKKGALFRFASDIDAYVNWTLLHACKHYAFEWQAQNAIDWRTPPSKVWPGTRYEAKAIRENRKPTYLTFLRV
;
A
#
# COMPACT_ATOMS: atom_id res chain seq x y z
N MET A 1 19.35 -1.55 -4.87
CA MET A 1 20.41 -2.53 -5.22
C MET A 1 19.83 -3.92 -5.07
N LEU A 2 19.82 -4.73 -6.13
CA LEU A 2 19.47 -6.16 -6.04
C LEU A 2 20.59 -6.88 -5.29
N HIS A 3 20.30 -7.56 -4.18
CA HIS A 3 21.27 -8.46 -3.56
C HIS A 3 21.63 -9.56 -4.57
N GLN A 4 22.93 -9.79 -4.78
CA GLN A 4 23.39 -10.80 -5.73
C GLN A 4 22.92 -12.19 -5.28
N ALA A 5 23.04 -12.52 -3.99
CA ALA A 5 22.39 -13.66 -3.36
C ALA A 5 22.11 -13.37 -1.88
N TYR A 6 21.03 -13.93 -1.34
CA TYR A 6 20.70 -13.86 0.10
C TYR A 6 19.91 -15.09 0.54
N PHE A 7 19.73 -15.26 1.85
CA PHE A 7 18.89 -16.31 2.43
C PHE A 7 17.69 -15.68 3.11
N PHE A 8 16.51 -16.26 2.91
CA PHE A 8 15.30 -15.84 3.59
C PHE A 8 14.61 -17.06 4.21
N THR A 9 14.05 -16.87 5.41
CA THR A 9 13.43 -17.94 6.19
C THR A 9 12.02 -17.55 6.59
N SER A 10 11.10 -18.50 6.45
CA SER A 10 9.76 -18.42 7.06
C SER A 10 9.44 -19.72 7.78
N GLU A 11 8.51 -19.63 8.72
CA GLU A 11 8.01 -20.76 9.50
C GLU A 11 6.48 -20.89 9.42
N SER A 12 5.99 -22.07 9.77
CA SER A 12 4.59 -22.37 9.95
C SER A 12 4.39 -23.30 11.14
N VAL A 13 3.16 -23.36 11.62
CA VAL A 13 2.72 -24.31 12.65
C VAL A 13 1.45 -25.02 12.20
N SER A 14 1.22 -26.23 12.70
CA SER A 14 0.09 -27.07 12.33
C SER A 14 -1.19 -26.62 13.02
N GLU A 15 -2.33 -27.20 12.61
CA GLU A 15 -3.61 -27.00 13.31
C GLU A 15 -3.60 -27.48 14.78
N GLY A 16 -2.62 -28.31 15.14
CA GLY A 16 -2.45 -28.78 16.51
C GLY A 16 -1.65 -27.85 17.40
N HIS A 17 -0.92 -26.87 16.87
CA HIS A 17 -0.20 -25.92 17.72
C HIS A 17 -1.16 -25.16 18.66
N PRO A 18 -0.84 -24.93 19.94
CA PRO A 18 -1.79 -24.39 20.91
C PRO A 18 -2.39 -23.03 20.49
N ASP A 19 -1.59 -22.10 19.97
CA ASP A 19 -2.12 -20.85 19.38
C ASP A 19 -3.10 -21.09 18.22
N LYS A 20 -2.84 -22.09 17.36
CA LYS A 20 -3.71 -22.42 16.23
C LYS A 20 -4.98 -23.15 16.66
N ILE A 21 -4.96 -23.86 17.78
CA ILE A 21 -6.19 -24.38 18.41
C ILE A 21 -7.07 -23.20 18.82
N CYS A 22 -6.51 -22.17 19.44
CA CYS A 22 -7.25 -20.97 19.84
C CYS A 22 -7.84 -20.24 18.63
N ASP A 23 -7.04 -20.01 17.59
CA ASP A 23 -7.52 -19.47 16.30
C ASP A 23 -8.67 -20.31 15.74
N ARG A 24 -8.52 -21.64 15.74
CA ARG A 24 -9.51 -22.57 15.20
C ARG A 24 -10.82 -22.56 15.99
N ILE A 25 -10.77 -22.48 17.31
CA ILE A 25 -11.95 -22.38 18.17
C ILE A 25 -12.66 -21.04 17.94
N SER A 26 -11.90 -19.95 17.94
CA SER A 26 -12.41 -18.60 17.69
C SER A 26 -13.15 -18.52 16.34
N ASP A 27 -12.59 -19.06 15.26
CA ASP A 27 -13.27 -19.05 13.95
C ASP A 27 -14.39 -20.09 13.80
N GLU A 28 -14.33 -21.22 14.51
CA GLU A 28 -15.47 -22.15 14.58
C GLU A 28 -16.69 -21.49 15.24
N ILE A 29 -16.46 -20.57 16.18
CA ILE A 29 -17.51 -19.74 16.79
C ILE A 29 -18.06 -18.72 15.79
N VAL A 30 -17.20 -17.99 15.07
CA VAL A 30 -17.64 -17.06 14.01
C VAL A 30 -18.52 -17.80 12.99
N ASP A 31 -18.05 -18.95 12.49
CA ASP A 31 -18.81 -19.77 11.54
C ASP A 31 -20.11 -20.30 12.14
N MET A 32 -20.12 -20.68 13.42
CA MET A 32 -21.34 -21.14 14.10
C MET A 32 -22.38 -20.01 14.18
N VAL A 33 -21.95 -18.79 14.50
CA VAL A 33 -22.83 -17.62 14.60
C VAL A 33 -23.43 -17.27 13.24
N TYR A 34 -22.63 -17.21 12.16
CA TYR A 34 -23.16 -16.99 10.81
C TYR A 34 -24.11 -18.10 10.37
N ARG A 35 -23.74 -19.38 10.57
CA ARG A 35 -24.64 -20.52 10.28
C ARG A 35 -25.98 -20.38 10.99
N GLU A 36 -25.94 -19.99 12.27
CA GLU A 36 -27.15 -19.82 13.05
C GLU A 36 -27.99 -18.64 12.57
N ALA A 37 -27.37 -17.52 12.19
CA ALA A 37 -28.08 -16.36 11.66
C ALA A 37 -28.89 -16.73 10.42
N TYR A 38 -28.26 -17.42 9.46
CA TYR A 38 -28.95 -17.96 8.29
C TYR A 38 -30.06 -18.93 8.66
N ARG A 39 -29.81 -19.86 9.59
CA ARG A 39 -30.78 -20.88 9.99
C ARG A 39 -32.01 -20.29 10.69
N SER A 40 -31.84 -19.24 11.50
CA SER A 40 -32.91 -18.61 12.26
C SER A 40 -33.60 -17.46 11.53
N GLY A 41 -33.18 -17.14 10.30
CA GLY A 41 -33.66 -15.97 9.56
C GLY A 41 -33.21 -14.62 10.14
N ALA A 42 -32.18 -14.61 10.99
CA ALA A 42 -31.59 -13.36 11.47
C ALA A 42 -30.66 -12.79 10.40
N ASP A 43 -30.58 -11.47 10.31
CA ASP A 43 -29.74 -10.80 9.33
C ASP A 43 -28.24 -11.10 9.56
N PRO A 44 -27.54 -11.77 8.63
CA PRO A 44 -26.10 -11.99 8.71
C PRO A 44 -25.29 -10.70 8.73
N TRP A 45 -25.83 -9.59 8.22
CA TRP A 45 -25.16 -8.29 8.26
C TRP A 45 -25.06 -7.73 9.67
N ALA A 46 -26.02 -8.06 10.53
CA ALA A 46 -26.07 -7.65 11.92
C ALA A 46 -25.13 -8.46 12.84
N VAL A 47 -24.52 -9.56 12.38
CA VAL A 47 -23.59 -10.35 13.20
C VAL A 47 -22.39 -9.49 13.62
N ARG A 48 -22.04 -9.56 14.91
CA ARG A 48 -20.78 -9.00 15.44
C ARG A 48 -20.10 -10.06 16.29
N VAL A 49 -18.82 -10.32 16.07
CA VAL A 49 -18.03 -11.30 16.84
C VAL A 49 -16.61 -10.75 16.98
N ALA A 50 -16.12 -10.72 18.20
CA ALA A 50 -14.72 -10.52 18.59
C ALA A 50 -14.41 -11.56 19.67
N CYS A 51 -14.18 -12.80 19.24
CA CYS A 51 -14.04 -13.96 20.11
C CYS A 51 -12.57 -14.33 20.29
N GLU A 52 -12.06 -14.16 21.51
CA GLU A 52 -10.71 -14.54 21.88
C GLU A 52 -10.71 -15.87 22.64
N THR A 53 -9.71 -16.70 22.36
CA THR A 53 -9.55 -18.01 23.00
C THR A 53 -8.18 -18.12 23.64
N LEU A 54 -8.14 -18.61 24.88
CA LEU A 54 -6.93 -19.07 25.56
C LEU A 54 -7.04 -20.58 25.79
N ALA A 55 -5.98 -21.33 25.51
CA ALA A 55 -5.89 -22.76 25.77
C ALA A 55 -4.63 -23.07 26.58
N THR A 56 -4.76 -23.89 27.61
CA THR A 56 -3.67 -24.37 28.46
C THR A 56 -4.03 -25.78 28.98
N THR A 57 -3.20 -26.36 29.86
CA THR A 57 -3.41 -27.70 30.40
C THR A 57 -4.86 -27.91 30.87
N ASN A 58 -5.55 -28.85 30.21
CA ASN A 58 -6.93 -29.26 30.43
C ASN A 58 -7.97 -28.13 30.51
N ARG A 59 -7.70 -26.95 29.93
CA ARG A 59 -8.57 -25.78 30.02
C ARG A 59 -8.58 -24.93 28.76
N VAL A 60 -9.77 -24.46 28.41
CA VAL A 60 -10.02 -23.45 27.37
C VAL A 60 -10.89 -22.34 27.95
N ILE A 61 -10.50 -21.10 27.72
CA ILE A 61 -11.28 -19.90 28.08
C ILE A 61 -11.66 -19.21 26.77
N ILE A 62 -12.95 -18.91 26.61
CA ILE A 62 -13.53 -18.23 25.44
C ILE A 62 -14.14 -16.93 25.93
N ALA A 63 -13.62 -15.79 25.50
CA ALA A 63 -14.00 -14.47 25.99
C ALA A 63 -14.14 -13.45 24.83
N GLY A 64 -14.61 -12.25 25.15
CA GLY A 64 -14.78 -11.14 24.20
C GLY A 64 -16.23 -10.82 23.89
N GLU A 65 -16.45 -10.06 22.82
CA GLU A 65 -17.71 -9.37 22.54
C GLU A 65 -18.47 -9.98 21.37
N VAL A 66 -19.79 -10.14 21.51
CA VAL A 66 -20.64 -10.67 20.45
C VAL A 66 -22.01 -9.99 20.34
N ARG A 67 -22.54 -9.94 19.12
CA ARG A 67 -23.95 -9.75 18.78
C ARG A 67 -24.39 -10.95 17.96
N VAL A 68 -25.18 -11.82 18.59
CA VAL A 68 -25.56 -13.15 18.06
C VAL A 68 -27.07 -13.27 17.89
N PRO A 69 -27.55 -14.20 17.04
CA PRO A 69 -28.97 -14.53 16.96
C PRO A 69 -29.58 -14.87 18.32
N VAL A 70 -30.85 -14.52 18.52
CA VAL A 70 -31.61 -14.74 19.78
C VAL A 70 -31.59 -16.21 20.22
N THR A 71 -31.48 -17.15 19.29
CA THR A 71 -31.38 -18.59 19.55
C THR A 71 -30.08 -19.02 20.23
N LEU A 72 -29.05 -18.17 20.26
CA LEU A 72 -27.79 -18.38 20.99
C LEU A 72 -27.77 -17.66 22.34
N LEU A 73 -28.81 -16.92 22.69
CA LEU A 73 -28.92 -16.21 23.97
C LEU A 73 -29.54 -17.12 25.06
N LYS A 74 -29.21 -16.80 26.31
CA LYS A 74 -29.67 -17.50 27.48
C LYS A 74 -31.13 -17.11 27.77
N LYS A 75 -31.95 -18.13 28.01
CA LYS A 75 -33.35 -18.00 28.41
C LYS A 75 -33.56 -18.60 29.78
N ASP A 76 -34.53 -18.07 30.53
CA ASP A 76 -34.98 -18.65 31.79
C ASP A 76 -35.89 -19.88 31.56
N LYS A 77 -36.42 -20.47 32.64
CA LYS A 77 -37.31 -21.63 32.58
C LYS A 77 -38.64 -21.36 31.86
N SER A 78 -39.06 -20.10 31.78
CA SER A 78 -40.27 -19.66 31.07
C SER A 78 -40.03 -19.38 29.57
N GLY A 79 -38.77 -19.41 29.13
CA GLY A 79 -38.37 -19.12 27.75
C GLY A 79 -38.09 -17.65 27.47
N LYS A 80 -38.11 -16.78 28.49
CA LYS A 80 -37.78 -15.35 28.36
C LYS A 80 -36.28 -15.12 28.41
N LEU A 81 -35.78 -14.12 27.67
CA LEU A 81 -34.36 -13.74 27.68
C LEU A 81 -33.92 -13.24 29.06
N ILE A 82 -32.71 -13.62 29.46
CA ILE A 82 -32.08 -13.17 30.70
C ILE A 82 -31.17 -11.98 30.38
N TYR A 83 -31.28 -10.92 31.17
CA TYR A 83 -30.51 -9.70 31.04
C TYR A 83 -29.70 -9.41 32.31
N ASP A 84 -28.58 -8.72 32.17
CA ASP A 84 -27.84 -8.13 33.29
C ASP A 84 -28.52 -6.83 33.80
N ASN A 85 -27.99 -6.24 34.86
CA ASN A 85 -28.49 -4.99 35.43
C ASN A 85 -28.39 -3.78 34.47
N LYS A 86 -27.64 -3.92 33.37
CA LYS A 86 -27.46 -2.90 32.33
C LYS A 86 -28.30 -3.18 31.08
N GLY A 87 -29.14 -4.22 31.09
CA GLY A 87 -30.00 -4.58 29.96
C GLY A 87 -29.32 -5.42 28.87
N ASN A 88 -28.13 -5.97 29.10
CA ASN A 88 -27.44 -6.83 28.14
C ASN A 88 -27.85 -8.30 28.29
N SER A 89 -28.13 -8.98 27.16
CA SER A 89 -28.41 -10.42 27.17
C SER A 89 -27.15 -11.26 27.38
N PHE A 90 -27.30 -12.40 28.04
CA PHE A 90 -26.22 -13.39 28.18
C PHE A 90 -26.23 -14.40 27.04
N VAL A 91 -25.05 -14.85 26.59
CA VAL A 91 -24.97 -16.00 25.68
C VAL A 91 -25.31 -17.31 26.41
N ASN A 92 -25.86 -18.28 25.69
CA ASN A 92 -26.02 -19.64 26.19
C ASN A 92 -24.72 -20.43 25.95
N PRO A 93 -23.94 -20.75 27.00
CA PRO A 93 -22.60 -21.31 26.84
C PRO A 93 -22.59 -22.73 26.27
N ARG A 94 -23.72 -23.45 26.30
CA ARG A 94 -23.81 -24.86 25.87
C ARG A 94 -23.32 -25.07 24.42
N ARG A 95 -23.77 -24.22 23.49
CA ARG A 95 -23.42 -24.36 22.06
C ARG A 95 -21.97 -23.96 21.76
N PHE A 96 -21.46 -22.94 22.45
CA PHE A 96 -20.06 -22.50 22.33
C PHE A 96 -19.09 -23.57 22.87
N ARG A 97 -19.37 -24.14 24.04
CA ARG A 97 -18.60 -25.30 24.56
C ARG A 97 -18.60 -26.47 23.58
N ALA A 98 -19.77 -26.79 23.00
CA ALA A 98 -19.86 -27.87 22.02
C ALA A 98 -19.07 -27.56 20.73
N ALA A 99 -19.04 -26.30 20.28
CA ALA A 99 -18.23 -25.88 19.14
C ALA A 99 -16.73 -26.05 19.39
N ALA A 100 -16.24 -25.58 20.54
CA ALA A 100 -14.85 -25.76 20.94
C ALA A 100 -14.47 -27.25 21.05
N ARG A 101 -15.29 -28.08 21.71
CA ARG A 101 -15.03 -29.54 21.77
C ARG A 101 -14.96 -30.19 20.39
N ARG A 102 -15.85 -29.80 19.46
CA ARG A 102 -15.81 -30.31 18.07
C ARG A 102 -14.54 -29.90 17.34
N ALA A 103 -14.10 -28.65 17.50
CA ALA A 103 -12.85 -28.15 16.92
C ALA A 103 -11.64 -28.96 17.45
N ILE A 104 -11.53 -29.11 18.78
CA ILE A 104 -10.46 -29.87 19.44
C ILE A 104 -10.46 -31.34 18.98
N LYS A 105 -11.64 -31.97 18.92
CA LYS A 105 -11.79 -33.34 18.42
C LYS A 105 -11.34 -33.47 16.98
N LYS A 106 -11.73 -32.51 16.12
CA LYS A 106 -11.40 -32.53 14.69
C LYS A 106 -9.90 -32.37 14.43
N ILE A 107 -9.20 -31.59 15.25
CA ILE A 107 -7.75 -31.45 15.19
C ILE A 107 -7.06 -32.79 15.54
N GLY A 108 -7.63 -33.54 16.49
CA GLY A 108 -7.17 -34.87 16.89
C GLY A 108 -6.72 -34.97 18.35
N TYR A 109 -7.07 -34.00 19.20
CA TYR A 109 -6.64 -33.99 20.61
C TYR A 109 -7.46 -34.92 21.51
N ALA A 110 -6.83 -36.01 21.93
CA ALA A 110 -7.34 -36.98 22.89
C ALA A 110 -6.27 -37.38 23.94
N GLN A 111 -5.40 -36.44 24.30
CA GLN A 111 -4.29 -36.65 25.25
C GLN A 111 -4.75 -36.43 26.69
N GLU A 112 -4.15 -37.10 27.67
CA GLU A 112 -4.56 -36.99 29.08
C GLU A 112 -4.61 -35.55 29.59
N GLY A 113 -3.56 -34.75 29.32
CA GLY A 113 -3.50 -33.34 29.70
C GLY A 113 -4.35 -32.39 28.83
N PHE A 114 -4.82 -32.84 27.65
CA PHE A 114 -5.71 -32.05 26.80
C PHE A 114 -6.58 -32.94 25.89
N HIS A 115 -7.74 -33.35 26.40
CA HIS A 115 -8.67 -34.26 25.71
C HIS A 115 -10.00 -33.57 25.38
N TRP A 116 -10.48 -33.69 24.13
CA TRP A 116 -11.73 -33.05 23.68
C TRP A 116 -12.98 -33.35 24.52
N LYS A 117 -13.10 -34.57 25.10
CA LYS A 117 -14.17 -34.97 26.06
C LYS A 117 -14.08 -34.33 27.45
N THR A 118 -12.89 -34.24 28.03
CA THR A 118 -12.72 -33.88 29.47
C THR A 118 -12.27 -32.44 29.68
N VAL A 119 -11.76 -31.76 28.64
CA VAL A 119 -11.29 -30.36 28.72
C VAL A 119 -12.34 -29.47 29.36
N ARG A 120 -11.93 -28.63 30.32
CA ARG A 120 -12.80 -27.63 30.95
C ARG A 120 -12.90 -26.42 30.03
N ILE A 121 -14.13 -25.97 29.76
CA ILE A 121 -14.35 -24.85 28.83
C ILE A 121 -15.20 -23.80 29.53
N ASP A 122 -14.58 -22.65 29.79
CA ASP A 122 -15.19 -21.48 30.40
C ASP A 122 -15.59 -20.51 29.26
N VAL A 123 -16.84 -20.05 29.26
CA VAL A 123 -17.39 -19.14 28.24
C VAL A 123 -17.80 -17.85 28.93
N LEU A 124 -17.06 -16.78 28.62
CA LEU A 124 -17.15 -15.44 29.20
C LEU A 124 -17.51 -14.38 28.15
N LEU A 125 -18.11 -14.80 27.02
CA LEU A 125 -18.58 -13.89 25.99
C LEU A 125 -19.70 -12.99 26.50
N HIS A 126 -19.67 -11.70 26.17
CA HIS A 126 -20.68 -10.72 26.52
C HIS A 126 -21.08 -9.84 25.33
N SER A 127 -22.12 -9.02 25.50
CA SER A 127 -22.56 -8.08 24.48
C SER A 127 -21.48 -7.06 24.14
N GLN A 128 -21.43 -6.63 22.86
CA GLN A 128 -20.59 -5.53 22.41
C GLN A 128 -21.05 -4.19 23.03
N SER A 129 -20.11 -3.27 23.27
CA SER A 129 -20.42 -1.91 23.76
C SER A 129 -21.35 -1.16 22.81
N ALA A 130 -22.35 -0.47 23.35
CA ALA A 130 -23.28 0.35 22.60
C ALA A 130 -22.59 1.54 21.89
N ASP A 131 -21.58 2.14 22.53
CA ASP A 131 -20.82 3.27 21.97
C ASP A 131 -20.02 2.86 20.72
N ILE A 132 -19.48 1.63 20.72
CA ILE A 132 -18.78 1.06 19.57
C ILE A 132 -19.79 0.71 18.47
N ALA A 133 -20.95 0.14 18.84
CA ALA A 133 -21.98 -0.21 17.87
C ALA A 133 -22.50 1.00 17.09
N GLN A 134 -22.68 2.15 17.74
CA GLN A 134 -23.19 3.38 17.11
C GLN A 134 -22.28 3.87 15.97
N GLY A 135 -20.96 3.95 16.21
CA GLY A 135 -20.01 4.43 15.21
C GLY A 135 -19.75 3.44 14.06
N VAL A 136 -20.00 2.14 14.29
CA VAL A 136 -19.80 1.10 13.28
C VAL A 136 -21.04 0.90 12.43
N ASP A 137 -22.23 0.98 13.03
CA ASP A 137 -23.48 0.74 12.30
C ASP A 137 -23.89 1.94 11.42
N ASN A 138 -23.35 3.15 11.69
CA ASN A 138 -23.50 4.33 10.82
C ASN A 138 -22.19 5.13 10.76
N ALA A 139 -21.53 5.12 9.60
CA ALA A 139 -20.27 5.82 9.39
C ALA A 139 -20.44 7.34 9.42
N TYR A 140 -19.40 8.02 9.93
CA TYR A 140 -19.36 9.47 10.01
C TYR A 140 -19.35 10.14 8.62
N ASP A 141 -18.56 9.60 7.69
CA ASP A 141 -18.34 10.15 6.35
C ASP A 141 -19.39 9.69 5.32
N ARG A 142 -20.17 8.65 5.63
CA ARG A 142 -21.24 8.10 4.78
C ARG A 142 -22.40 7.56 5.62
N GLN A 143 -23.50 8.30 5.64
CA GLN A 143 -24.74 7.85 6.28
C GLN A 143 -25.22 6.54 5.65
N GLU A 144 -25.77 5.63 6.48
CA GLU A 144 -26.28 4.30 6.08
C GLU A 144 -25.22 3.29 5.58
N GLU A 145 -23.93 3.63 5.62
CA GLU A 145 -22.82 2.68 5.46
C GLU A 145 -22.16 2.37 6.81
N GLU A 146 -21.47 1.23 6.92
CA GLU A 146 -20.74 0.89 8.13
C GLU A 146 -19.36 1.56 8.17
N GLY A 147 -19.04 2.15 9.32
CA GLY A 147 -17.71 2.67 9.62
C GLY A 147 -16.74 1.54 9.98
N ALA A 148 -15.44 1.82 9.92
CA ALA A 148 -14.44 0.85 10.38
C ALA A 148 -14.67 0.51 11.85
N GLY A 149 -14.64 -0.79 12.17
CA GLY A 149 -14.82 -1.32 13.52
C GLY A 149 -13.81 -0.86 14.56
N ASP A 150 -12.64 -0.42 14.09
CA ASP A 150 -11.52 0.09 14.87
C ASP A 150 -10.61 0.92 13.94
N GLN A 151 -9.68 1.68 14.50
CA GLN A 151 -8.53 2.14 13.73
C GLN A 151 -7.66 0.95 13.32
N GLY A 152 -6.95 1.05 12.20
CA GLY A 152 -6.03 -0.02 11.85
C GLY A 152 -5.25 0.22 10.56
N ILE A 153 -4.19 -0.57 10.42
CA ILE A 153 -3.32 -0.60 9.26
C ILE A 153 -3.33 -2.06 8.77
N MET A 154 -3.49 -2.27 7.47
CA MET A 154 -3.54 -3.60 6.87
C MET A 154 -2.63 -3.66 5.67
N PHE A 155 -2.00 -4.82 5.47
CA PHE A 155 -1.11 -5.06 4.34
C PHE A 155 -1.60 -6.21 3.47
N GLY A 156 -1.60 -5.96 2.17
CA GLY A 156 -1.77 -6.94 1.10
C GLY A 156 -0.44 -7.19 0.40
N TYR A 157 -0.14 -8.45 0.08
CA TYR A 157 1.06 -8.78 -0.69
C TYR A 157 0.79 -9.88 -1.72
N ALA A 158 1.46 -9.78 -2.87
CA ALA A 158 1.54 -10.83 -3.86
C ALA A 158 2.87 -10.78 -4.62
N CYS A 159 3.34 -11.93 -5.08
CA CYS A 159 4.54 -12.06 -5.93
C CYS A 159 4.38 -13.22 -6.92
N ARG A 160 5.30 -13.38 -7.87
CA ARG A 160 5.28 -14.48 -8.87
C ARG A 160 6.12 -15.70 -8.50
N GLU A 161 6.64 -15.75 -7.26
CA GLU A 161 7.54 -16.82 -6.81
C GLU A 161 6.88 -18.20 -6.76
N THR A 162 5.56 -18.26 -6.57
CA THR A 162 4.79 -19.51 -6.50
C THR A 162 3.50 -19.42 -7.30
N PRO A 163 2.89 -20.57 -7.70
CA PRO A 163 1.67 -20.58 -8.50
C PRO A 163 0.48 -19.86 -7.85
N ASP A 164 0.45 -19.79 -6.52
CA ASP A 164 -0.62 -19.17 -5.74
C ASP A 164 -0.33 -17.70 -5.37
N PHE A 165 0.68 -17.10 -6.04
CA PHE A 165 1.14 -15.73 -5.85
C PHE A 165 1.62 -15.41 -4.43
N MET A 166 2.27 -16.36 -3.77
CA MET A 166 2.80 -16.24 -2.40
C MET A 166 4.34 -16.26 -2.39
N PRO A 167 4.98 -15.63 -1.38
CA PRO A 167 6.42 -15.80 -1.16
C PRO A 167 6.75 -17.28 -0.95
N ALA A 168 7.80 -17.77 -1.61
CA ALA A 168 8.13 -19.20 -1.59
C ALA A 168 8.37 -19.77 -0.17
N PRO A 169 9.08 -19.10 0.76
CA PRO A 169 9.40 -19.65 2.08
C PRO A 169 8.15 -19.99 2.90
N ILE A 170 7.20 -19.06 3.02
CA ILE A 170 5.96 -19.27 3.77
C ILE A 170 5.03 -20.27 3.08
N TYR A 171 4.96 -20.20 1.74
CA TYR A 171 4.17 -21.13 0.94
C TYR A 171 4.57 -22.59 1.21
N TYR A 172 5.87 -22.88 1.15
CA TYR A 172 6.38 -24.22 1.37
C TYR A 172 6.33 -24.64 2.84
N ALA A 173 6.55 -23.73 3.79
CA ALA A 173 6.38 -24.02 5.22
C ALA A 173 4.94 -24.47 5.54
N HIS A 174 3.93 -23.77 5.00
CA HIS A 174 2.53 -24.20 5.11
C HIS A 174 2.28 -25.55 4.44
N LYS A 175 2.69 -25.69 3.18
CA LYS A 175 2.41 -26.87 2.36
C LYS A 175 2.97 -28.15 2.95
N ILE A 176 4.13 -28.08 3.61
CA ILE A 176 4.71 -29.22 4.34
C ILE A 176 3.75 -29.68 5.45
N LEU A 177 3.30 -28.77 6.32
CA LEU A 177 2.45 -29.12 7.44
C LEU A 177 1.03 -29.49 7.02
N GLU A 178 0.49 -28.84 5.98
CA GLU A 178 -0.81 -29.22 5.39
C GLU A 178 -0.74 -30.65 4.83
N THR A 179 0.32 -30.97 4.08
CA THR A 179 0.52 -32.32 3.51
C THR A 179 0.64 -33.39 4.59
N ILE A 180 1.41 -33.11 5.66
CA ILE A 180 1.57 -34.02 6.79
C ILE A 180 0.25 -34.16 7.57
N SER A 181 -0.47 -33.07 7.82
CA SER A 181 -1.75 -33.12 8.55
C SER A 181 -2.81 -33.92 7.80
N ILE A 182 -2.92 -33.75 6.47
CA ILE A 182 -3.83 -34.55 5.63
C ILE A 182 -3.51 -36.04 5.78
N ALA A 183 -2.25 -36.43 5.61
CA ALA A 183 -1.83 -37.83 5.70
C ALA A 183 -2.02 -38.40 7.13
N ARG A 184 -1.79 -37.60 8.17
CA ARG A 184 -2.08 -37.98 9.56
C ARG A 184 -3.59 -38.25 9.76
N HIS A 185 -4.45 -37.41 9.18
CA HIS A 185 -5.92 -37.57 9.28
C HIS A 185 -6.46 -38.77 8.51
N GLU A 186 -5.74 -39.29 7.52
CA GLU A 186 -6.10 -40.55 6.84
C GLU A 186 -5.96 -41.77 7.76
N GLN A 187 -5.20 -41.66 8.86
CA GLN A 187 -5.04 -42.70 9.89
C GLN A 187 -4.51 -44.03 9.31
N GLN A 188 -3.56 -43.95 8.36
CA GLN A 188 -2.94 -45.11 7.70
C GLN A 188 -1.43 -45.12 7.89
N GLY A 189 -0.86 -46.31 8.06
CA GLY A 189 0.60 -46.52 8.15
C GLY A 189 1.25 -45.83 9.35
N GLU A 190 2.57 -45.64 9.27
CA GLU A 190 3.34 -45.06 10.37
C GLU A 190 3.03 -43.58 10.63
N ILE A 191 2.62 -42.83 9.60
CA ILE A 191 2.27 -41.41 9.76
C ILE A 191 1.07 -41.18 10.69
N ALA A 192 0.22 -42.19 10.88
CA ALA A 192 -0.86 -42.16 11.87
C ALA A 192 -0.37 -42.08 13.33
N LYS A 193 0.91 -42.45 13.58
CA LYS A 193 1.56 -42.30 14.89
C LYS A 193 2.06 -40.87 15.16
N LEU A 194 1.91 -39.94 14.21
CA LEU A 194 2.18 -38.52 14.47
C LEU A 194 1.05 -37.90 15.31
N GLY A 195 1.44 -37.03 16.25
CA GLY A 195 0.52 -36.21 17.04
C GLY A 195 0.06 -34.96 16.27
N PRO A 196 -0.93 -34.22 16.82
CA PRO A 196 -1.44 -33.02 16.14
C PRO A 196 -0.44 -31.85 16.08
N ASP A 197 0.41 -31.66 17.09
CA ASP A 197 1.32 -30.51 17.17
C ASP A 197 2.55 -30.68 16.27
N ALA A 198 2.84 -29.66 15.46
CA ALA A 198 3.98 -29.65 14.56
C ALA A 198 4.37 -28.23 14.12
N LYS A 199 5.65 -28.03 13.86
CA LYS A 199 6.27 -26.74 13.46
C LYS A 199 7.22 -27.00 12.28
N SER A 200 7.15 -26.18 11.24
CA SER A 200 8.05 -26.24 10.09
C SER A 200 8.76 -24.90 9.89
N GLN A 201 10.01 -24.94 9.43
CA GLN A 201 10.75 -23.75 9.03
C GLN A 201 11.60 -24.07 7.80
N ILE A 202 11.57 -23.19 6.81
CA ILE A 202 12.22 -23.38 5.51
C ILE A 202 13.09 -22.16 5.21
N THR A 203 14.38 -22.40 4.95
CA THR A 203 15.32 -21.37 4.49
C THR A 203 15.63 -21.57 3.01
N ILE A 204 15.35 -20.55 2.21
CA ILE A 204 15.56 -20.54 0.76
C ILE A 204 16.70 -19.58 0.43
N ARG A 205 17.61 -20.03 -0.44
CA ARG A 205 18.58 -19.14 -1.08
C ARG A 205 17.91 -18.44 -2.27
N TYR A 206 18.00 -17.13 -2.29
CA TYR A 206 17.57 -16.29 -3.39
C TYR A 206 18.77 -15.85 -4.22
N LEU A 207 18.61 -15.84 -5.55
CA LEU A 207 19.57 -15.32 -6.52
C LEU A 207 18.85 -14.28 -7.36
N ARG A 208 19.30 -13.02 -7.32
CA ARG A 208 18.65 -11.88 -8.02
C ARG A 208 17.12 -11.84 -7.76
N ASP A 209 16.74 -11.88 -6.48
CA ASP A 209 15.35 -11.85 -6.00
C ASP A 209 14.44 -13.02 -6.47
N LYS A 210 15.02 -14.11 -6.97
CA LYS A 210 14.28 -15.33 -7.30
C LYS A 210 14.65 -16.48 -6.36
N PRO A 211 13.67 -17.27 -5.88
CA PRO A 211 13.96 -18.46 -5.07
C PRO A 211 14.68 -19.50 -5.93
N GLU A 212 15.86 -19.92 -5.49
CA GLU A 212 16.74 -20.83 -6.24
C GLU A 212 16.65 -22.25 -5.67
N GLU A 213 16.96 -22.43 -4.38
CA GLU A 213 16.96 -23.74 -3.73
C GLU A 213 16.75 -23.66 -2.21
N VAL A 214 16.20 -24.72 -1.64
CA VAL A 214 16.05 -24.90 -0.19
C VAL A 214 17.38 -25.34 0.41
N THR A 215 17.85 -24.60 1.41
CA THR A 215 19.17 -24.84 2.05
C THR A 215 19.06 -25.35 3.48
N SER A 216 17.93 -25.12 4.15
CA SER A 216 17.63 -25.69 5.47
C SER A 216 16.15 -26.05 5.57
N ILE A 217 15.88 -27.23 6.12
CA ILE A 217 14.55 -27.74 6.44
C ILE A 217 14.54 -28.10 7.93
N VAL A 218 13.68 -27.43 8.69
CA VAL A 218 13.40 -27.79 10.08
C VAL A 218 11.96 -28.30 10.17
N LEU A 219 11.78 -29.44 10.81
CA LEU A 219 10.47 -29.96 11.19
C LEU A 219 10.56 -30.51 12.61
N SER A 220 9.72 -29.99 13.49
CA SER A 220 9.45 -30.59 14.80
C SER A 220 8.03 -31.08 14.81
N THR A 221 7.81 -32.38 14.95
CA THR A 221 6.47 -32.98 14.95
C THR A 221 6.28 -33.89 16.16
N GLN A 222 5.12 -33.73 16.80
CA GLN A 222 4.67 -34.60 17.86
C GLN A 222 4.49 -36.03 17.32
N HIS A 223 4.72 -37.03 18.15
CA HIS A 223 4.48 -38.44 17.85
C HIS A 223 4.06 -39.20 19.11
N THR A 224 3.23 -40.22 18.94
CA THR A 224 2.68 -41.03 20.05
C THR A 224 3.59 -42.18 20.45
N ASP A 225 4.49 -42.59 19.55
CA ASP A 225 5.41 -43.70 19.76
C ASP A 225 6.70 -43.20 20.42
N SER A 226 6.83 -43.39 21.73
CA SER A 226 7.96 -42.88 22.52
C SER A 226 9.31 -43.48 22.13
N ASP A 227 9.35 -44.53 21.33
CA ASP A 227 10.59 -45.18 20.89
C ASP A 227 11.18 -44.52 19.64
N TRP A 228 10.45 -43.59 19.01
CA TRP A 228 10.92 -42.88 17.83
C TRP A 228 12.03 -41.87 18.16
N ASN A 229 13.14 -41.99 17.45
CA ASN A 229 14.20 -40.98 17.40
C ASN A 229 14.07 -40.10 16.14
N SER A 230 14.92 -39.07 16.03
CA SER A 230 14.92 -38.14 14.91
C SER A 230 15.09 -38.82 13.54
N GLN A 231 15.89 -39.89 13.44
CA GLN A 231 16.06 -40.65 12.20
C GLN A 231 14.76 -41.34 11.78
N LYS A 232 14.05 -41.97 12.72
CA LYS A 232 12.78 -42.63 12.46
C LYS A 232 11.69 -41.63 12.05
N VAL A 233 11.59 -40.50 12.77
CA VAL A 233 10.66 -39.43 12.40
C VAL A 233 10.96 -38.95 10.98
N ARG A 234 12.24 -38.74 10.64
CA ARG A 234 12.67 -38.34 9.29
C ARG A 234 12.24 -39.33 8.22
N SER A 235 12.44 -40.64 8.41
CA SER A 235 12.04 -41.63 7.40
C SER A 235 10.55 -41.60 7.11
N VAL A 236 9.72 -41.26 8.10
CA VAL A 236 8.27 -41.16 7.96
C VAL A 236 7.85 -39.88 7.24
N VAL A 237 8.43 -38.73 7.57
CA VAL A 237 7.98 -37.41 7.08
C VAL A 237 8.67 -36.95 5.79
N GLU A 238 9.87 -37.44 5.48
CA GLU A 238 10.66 -36.99 4.33
C GLU A 238 9.92 -37.15 2.98
N PRO A 239 9.22 -38.27 2.69
CA PRO A 239 8.44 -38.39 1.45
C PRO A 239 7.39 -37.28 1.28
N TYR A 240 6.74 -36.87 2.39
CA TYR A 240 5.74 -35.81 2.39
C TYR A 240 6.36 -34.42 2.24
N ILE A 241 7.52 -34.18 2.87
CA ILE A 241 8.28 -32.93 2.69
C ILE A 241 8.72 -32.77 1.24
N ARG A 242 9.28 -33.83 0.63
CA ARG A 242 9.69 -33.82 -0.78
C ARG A 242 8.50 -33.57 -1.71
N LYS A 243 7.35 -34.20 -1.44
CA LYS A 243 6.10 -33.94 -2.17
C LYS A 243 5.67 -32.48 -2.03
N ALA A 244 5.71 -31.91 -0.83
CA ALA A 244 5.33 -30.52 -0.59
C ALA A 244 6.25 -29.52 -1.31
N LEU A 245 7.55 -29.80 -1.36
CA LEU A 245 8.58 -29.00 -2.02
C LEU A 245 8.65 -29.17 -3.55
N THR A 246 7.75 -29.95 -4.15
CA THR A 246 7.69 -30.08 -5.62
C THR A 246 7.62 -28.69 -6.28
N GLY A 247 8.55 -28.44 -7.20
CA GLY A 247 8.69 -27.15 -7.90
C GLY A 247 9.81 -26.25 -7.39
N LEU A 248 10.48 -26.61 -6.27
CA LEU A 248 11.68 -25.92 -5.79
C LEU A 248 12.77 -26.94 -5.49
N LYS A 249 13.99 -26.68 -5.98
CA LYS A 249 15.14 -27.58 -5.77
C LYS A 249 15.48 -27.64 -4.28
N ILE A 250 15.74 -28.84 -3.76
CA ILE A 250 16.41 -29.03 -2.48
C ILE A 250 17.90 -29.10 -2.78
N ALA A 251 18.71 -28.25 -2.13
CA ALA A 251 20.15 -28.23 -2.35
C ALA A 251 20.79 -29.58 -1.99
N ASP A 252 21.84 -29.97 -2.72
CA ASP A 252 22.54 -31.25 -2.48
C ASP A 252 23.14 -31.30 -1.06
N ASN A 253 23.54 -30.13 -0.53
CA ASN A 253 24.04 -29.93 0.83
C ASN A 253 22.99 -29.38 1.81
N CYS A 254 21.69 -29.52 1.51
CA CYS A 254 20.61 -29.03 2.36
C CYS A 254 20.70 -29.63 3.78
N ARG A 255 20.53 -28.78 4.79
CA ARG A 255 20.54 -29.20 6.19
C ARG A 255 19.15 -29.63 6.65
N TRP A 256 19.03 -30.85 7.13
CA TRP A 256 17.77 -31.42 7.62
C TRP A 256 17.79 -31.51 9.14
N TYR A 257 16.95 -30.73 9.81
CA TYR A 257 16.76 -30.70 11.25
C TYR A 257 15.37 -31.27 11.60
N ILE A 258 15.28 -32.60 11.67
CA ILE A 258 14.03 -33.29 11.98
C ILE A 258 14.03 -33.66 13.46
N ASN A 259 13.08 -33.11 14.22
CA ASN A 259 12.99 -33.21 15.68
C ASN A 259 14.38 -33.01 16.34
N PRO A 260 15.01 -31.83 16.18
CA PRO A 260 16.40 -31.60 16.59
C PRO A 260 16.63 -31.75 18.11
N THR A 261 15.58 -31.64 18.92
CA THR A 261 15.61 -31.84 20.38
C THR A 261 15.31 -33.28 20.80
N GLY A 262 15.21 -34.22 19.85
CA GLY A 262 14.88 -35.62 20.12
C GLY A 262 13.37 -35.87 20.22
N LYS A 263 12.95 -36.54 21.30
CA LYS A 263 11.55 -36.96 21.47
C LYS A 263 10.62 -35.77 21.62
N PHE A 264 9.44 -35.86 21.01
CA PHE A 264 8.36 -34.86 21.09
C PHE A 264 7.05 -35.63 21.27
N VAL A 265 6.78 -36.08 22.49
CA VAL A 265 5.59 -36.89 22.82
C VAL A 265 4.48 -36.01 23.41
N ILE A 266 4.83 -35.09 24.31
CA ILE A 266 3.89 -34.12 24.91
C ILE A 266 3.91 -32.84 24.05
N GLY A 267 2.73 -32.33 23.71
CA GLY A 267 2.56 -31.21 22.79
C GLY A 267 1.19 -30.56 22.94
N GLY A 268 0.91 -29.53 22.15
CA GLY A 268 -0.35 -28.80 22.27
C GLY A 268 -0.46 -28.02 23.58
N PRO A 269 -1.68 -27.77 24.08
CA PRO A 269 -1.92 -26.96 25.28
C PRO A 269 -1.35 -27.53 26.58
N ASP A 270 -0.97 -28.81 26.59
CA ASP A 270 -0.31 -29.45 27.71
C ASP A 270 1.20 -29.12 27.76
N GLY A 271 1.79 -28.84 26.60
CA GLY A 271 3.18 -28.39 26.49
C GLY A 271 3.33 -26.88 26.61
N ASP A 272 2.49 -26.12 25.91
CA ASP A 272 2.58 -24.65 25.83
C ASP A 272 1.19 -24.00 25.90
N THR A 273 1.08 -22.80 26.50
CA THR A 273 -0.17 -22.03 26.47
C THR A 273 -0.39 -21.38 25.09
N GLY A 274 -1.62 -21.44 24.58
CA GLY A 274 -2.04 -20.85 23.31
C GLY A 274 -3.00 -19.68 23.47
N LEU A 275 -2.89 -18.70 22.58
CA LEU A 275 -3.83 -17.58 22.48
C LEU A 275 -4.17 -17.26 21.02
N THR A 276 -5.42 -16.86 20.77
CA THR A 276 -5.89 -16.36 19.46
C THR A 276 -5.00 -15.20 19.00
N GLY A 277 -4.68 -15.16 17.70
CA GLY A 277 -3.95 -14.04 17.12
C GLY A 277 -2.45 -13.96 17.47
N ARG A 278 -1.84 -15.02 18.00
CA ARG A 278 -0.38 -15.06 18.29
C ARG A 278 0.48 -15.59 17.13
N LYS A 279 -0.13 -15.82 15.98
CA LYS A 279 0.53 -16.37 14.78
C LYS A 279 0.27 -15.53 13.52
N ILE A 280 0.09 -14.22 13.67
CA ILE A 280 -0.26 -13.29 12.56
C ILE A 280 0.73 -13.29 11.37
N ILE A 281 2.02 -13.51 11.61
CA ILE A 281 3.01 -13.59 10.53
C ILE A 281 2.90 -14.93 9.78
N VAL A 282 2.60 -16.02 10.50
CA VAL A 282 2.28 -17.32 9.91
C VAL A 282 0.96 -17.24 9.14
N ASP A 283 -0.03 -16.48 9.62
CA ASP A 283 -1.31 -16.34 8.90
C ASP A 283 -1.22 -15.56 7.59
N THR A 284 -0.14 -14.79 7.41
CA THR A 284 0.02 -13.84 6.30
C THR A 284 1.15 -14.24 5.37
N TYR A 285 2.28 -13.53 5.43
CA TYR A 285 3.33 -13.58 4.40
C TYR A 285 4.68 -14.06 4.92
N GLY A 286 4.72 -14.62 6.14
CA GLY A 286 5.93 -15.23 6.73
C GLY A 286 7.13 -14.27 6.84
N GLY A 287 6.86 -12.98 7.00
CA GLY A 287 7.88 -11.93 7.10
C GLY A 287 8.30 -11.31 5.76
N ALA A 288 7.82 -11.81 4.63
CA ALA A 288 8.18 -11.27 3.31
C ALA A 288 7.55 -9.89 3.02
N ALA A 289 6.54 -9.50 3.79
CA ALA A 289 5.88 -8.20 3.72
C ALA A 289 5.59 -7.68 5.14
N PRO A 290 5.46 -6.34 5.31
CA PRO A 290 5.05 -5.76 6.58
C PRO A 290 3.68 -6.27 7.04
N HIS A 291 3.43 -6.17 8.34
CA HIS A 291 2.16 -6.52 8.96
C HIS A 291 1.66 -5.36 9.82
N GLY A 292 0.35 -5.10 9.83
CA GLY A 292 -0.22 -3.95 10.54
C GLY A 292 -0.63 -4.22 11.99
N GLY A 293 -0.47 -5.46 12.45
CA GLY A 293 -0.65 -5.88 13.85
C GLY A 293 -1.99 -6.56 14.16
N GLY A 294 -3.03 -6.30 13.37
CA GLY A 294 -4.36 -6.89 13.57
C GLY A 294 -4.42 -8.41 13.35
N ALA A 295 -4.89 -9.16 14.35
CA ALA A 295 -5.20 -10.58 14.20
C ALA A 295 -6.50 -10.82 13.41
N PHE A 296 -6.65 -12.01 12.81
CA PHE A 296 -7.84 -12.35 12.01
C PHE A 296 -8.87 -13.17 12.79
N SER A 297 -8.47 -14.32 13.34
CA SER A 297 -9.34 -15.33 13.95
C SER A 297 -10.26 -14.74 15.01
N GLY A 298 -11.52 -15.20 15.05
CA GLY A 298 -12.50 -14.74 16.04
C GLY A 298 -13.20 -13.44 15.72
N LYS A 299 -12.82 -12.76 14.64
CA LYS A 299 -13.43 -11.49 14.22
C LYS A 299 -14.45 -11.69 13.11
N ASP A 300 -15.62 -11.05 13.24
CA ASP A 300 -16.53 -10.88 12.11
C ASP A 300 -15.97 -9.86 11.10
N THR A 301 -16.62 -9.73 9.95
CA THR A 301 -16.04 -9.00 8.81
C THR A 301 -16.22 -7.48 8.85
N THR A 302 -16.91 -6.94 9.86
CA THR A 302 -16.88 -5.50 10.17
C THR A 302 -15.53 -5.06 10.73
N LYS A 303 -14.75 -5.98 11.29
CA LYS A 303 -13.42 -5.69 11.82
C LYS A 303 -12.45 -5.65 10.64
N VAL A 304 -12.01 -4.44 10.33
CA VAL A 304 -11.16 -4.15 9.18
C VAL A 304 -9.84 -4.93 9.22
N ASP A 305 -9.34 -5.30 10.40
CA ASP A 305 -8.16 -6.17 10.55
C ASP A 305 -8.24 -7.43 9.67
N ARG A 306 -9.43 -8.03 9.59
CA ARG A 306 -9.69 -9.21 8.78
C ARG A 306 -10.10 -8.81 7.36
N SER A 307 -11.17 -8.03 7.22
CA SER A 307 -11.78 -7.78 5.92
C SER A 307 -10.90 -6.93 5.00
N ALA A 308 -10.25 -5.88 5.52
CA ALA A 308 -9.36 -5.04 4.72
C ALA A 308 -8.02 -5.72 4.41
N ALA A 309 -7.49 -6.58 5.31
CA ALA A 309 -6.33 -7.41 4.97
C ALA A 309 -6.64 -8.38 3.82
N TYR A 310 -7.84 -8.99 3.82
CA TYR A 310 -8.31 -9.84 2.72
C TYR A 310 -8.49 -9.04 1.42
N ALA A 311 -9.07 -7.85 1.49
CA ALA A 311 -9.21 -6.96 0.34
C ALA A 311 -7.85 -6.53 -0.22
N ALA A 312 -6.90 -6.18 0.65
CA ALA A 312 -5.55 -5.80 0.25
C ALA A 312 -4.83 -6.98 -0.44
N ARG A 313 -4.94 -8.20 0.09
CA ARG A 313 -4.44 -9.42 -0.57
C ARG A 313 -5.09 -9.60 -1.95
N TYR A 314 -6.41 -9.52 -2.02
CA TYR A 314 -7.16 -9.69 -3.26
C TYR A 314 -6.71 -8.71 -4.34
N LEU A 315 -6.57 -7.43 -4.00
CA LEU A 315 -6.10 -6.40 -4.91
C LEU A 315 -4.64 -6.65 -5.35
N ALA A 316 -3.72 -6.90 -4.41
CA ALA A 316 -2.31 -7.16 -4.72
C ALA A 316 -2.16 -8.37 -5.64
N LYS A 317 -2.90 -9.46 -5.36
CA LYS A 317 -2.93 -10.67 -6.19
C LYS A 317 -3.43 -10.37 -7.60
N ASN A 318 -4.50 -9.60 -7.73
CA ASN A 318 -5.04 -9.22 -9.05
C ASN A 318 -4.09 -8.31 -9.84
N ILE A 319 -3.39 -7.40 -9.17
CA ILE A 319 -2.38 -6.51 -9.80
C ILE A 319 -1.22 -7.34 -10.37
N VAL A 320 -0.66 -8.26 -9.57
CA VAL A 320 0.41 -9.15 -10.03
C VAL A 320 -0.10 -10.08 -11.13
N ALA A 321 -1.28 -10.69 -10.96
CA ALA A 321 -1.88 -11.57 -11.96
C ALA A 321 -2.16 -10.87 -13.29
N ALA A 322 -2.52 -9.57 -13.25
CA ALA A 322 -2.72 -8.77 -14.45
C ALA A 322 -1.42 -8.51 -15.24
N GLY A 323 -0.25 -8.74 -14.63
CA GLY A 323 1.05 -8.55 -15.26
C GLY A 323 1.58 -7.12 -15.14
N PHE A 324 1.09 -6.35 -14.17
CA PHE A 324 1.59 -5.00 -13.94
C PHE A 324 2.92 -4.97 -13.19
N ALA A 325 3.17 -5.94 -12.33
CA ALA A 325 4.37 -6.05 -11.51
C ALA A 325 4.71 -7.52 -11.22
N GLU A 326 5.96 -7.79 -10.87
CA GLU A 326 6.40 -9.09 -10.35
C GLU A 326 6.03 -9.24 -8.86
N ARG A 327 6.00 -8.13 -8.12
CA ARG A 327 5.66 -8.05 -6.69
C ARG A 327 4.83 -6.80 -6.41
N CYS A 328 3.87 -6.90 -5.51
CA CYS A 328 3.02 -5.78 -5.11
C CYS A 328 2.74 -5.84 -3.60
N THR A 329 3.07 -4.77 -2.89
CA THR A 329 2.61 -4.52 -1.52
C THR A 329 1.57 -3.39 -1.55
N ILE A 330 0.48 -3.57 -0.83
CA ILE A 330 -0.56 -2.55 -0.63
C ILE A 330 -0.73 -2.33 0.87
N GLN A 331 -0.65 -1.09 1.31
CA GLN A 331 -1.07 -0.68 2.65
C GLN A 331 -2.43 0.02 2.55
N ILE A 332 -3.34 -0.31 3.46
CA ILE A 332 -4.61 0.39 3.64
C ILE A 332 -4.73 0.79 5.12
N SER A 333 -5.24 1.98 5.42
CA SER A 333 -5.48 2.42 6.80
C SER A 333 -6.88 2.99 7.01
N TYR A 334 -7.43 2.76 8.20
CA TYR A 334 -8.75 3.24 8.63
C TYR A 334 -8.67 3.92 9.98
N ALA A 335 -9.62 4.82 10.23
CA ALA A 335 -9.95 5.32 11.56
C ALA A 335 -11.34 4.81 11.95
N ILE A 336 -11.52 4.59 13.26
CA ILE A 336 -12.78 4.08 13.81
C ILE A 336 -13.97 4.96 13.39
N GLY A 337 -15.06 4.33 12.95
CA GLY A 337 -16.28 5.01 12.53
C GLY A 337 -16.23 5.72 11.18
N ILE A 338 -15.12 5.66 10.45
CA ILE A 338 -14.98 6.18 9.09
C ILE A 338 -15.05 5.01 8.10
N ALA A 339 -15.91 5.14 7.08
CA ALA A 339 -16.10 4.12 6.05
C ALA A 339 -14.93 4.10 5.07
N GLN A 340 -14.54 5.24 4.51
CA GLN A 340 -13.48 5.26 3.49
C GLN A 340 -12.07 5.14 4.11
N PRO A 341 -11.14 4.42 3.44
CA PRO A 341 -9.77 4.33 3.92
C PRO A 341 -9.09 5.71 3.90
N LEU A 342 -8.38 6.03 4.99
CA LEU A 342 -7.59 7.27 5.12
C LEU A 342 -6.44 7.31 4.11
N SER A 343 -5.82 6.15 3.87
CA SER A 343 -4.73 6.02 2.90
C SER A 343 -4.80 4.69 2.16
N ILE A 344 -4.30 4.72 0.92
CA ILE A 344 -3.95 3.54 0.13
C ILE A 344 -2.55 3.83 -0.40
N CYS A 345 -1.57 3.02 -0.03
CA CYS A 345 -0.20 3.15 -0.51
C CYS A 345 0.19 1.86 -1.24
N VAL A 346 0.61 2.00 -2.49
CA VAL A 346 1.08 0.88 -3.31
C VAL A 346 2.60 0.93 -3.43
N ASN A 347 3.26 -0.21 -3.36
CA ASN A 347 4.67 -0.38 -3.69
C ASN A 347 4.82 -1.55 -4.67
N LEU A 348 5.30 -1.27 -5.89
CA LEU A 348 5.50 -2.27 -6.95
C LEU A 348 6.94 -2.81 -7.00
N HIS A 349 7.75 -2.48 -5.99
CA HIS A 349 9.11 -2.95 -5.77
C HIS A 349 10.03 -2.76 -6.97
N GLU A 350 9.83 -1.66 -7.70
CA GLU A 350 10.58 -1.34 -8.93
C GLU A 350 10.47 -2.43 -10.02
N THR A 351 9.42 -3.27 -9.97
CA THR A 351 9.19 -4.38 -10.91
C THR A 351 8.14 -4.07 -11.98
N SER A 352 7.66 -2.82 -12.03
CA SER A 352 6.55 -2.38 -12.87
C SER A 352 6.96 -1.34 -13.90
N LYS A 353 6.22 -1.29 -15.01
CA LYS A 353 6.29 -0.18 -15.99
C LYS A 353 5.20 0.88 -15.78
N ILE A 354 4.18 0.59 -14.97
CA ILE A 354 3.16 1.56 -14.54
C ILE A 354 3.48 2.12 -13.17
N SER A 355 3.08 3.36 -12.88
CA SER A 355 3.37 3.99 -11.58
C SER A 355 2.42 3.52 -10.48
N GLU A 356 2.91 3.51 -9.24
CA GLU A 356 2.15 3.23 -8.03
C GLU A 356 0.87 4.09 -7.94
N THR A 357 0.98 5.38 -8.22
CA THR A 357 -0.17 6.32 -8.21
C THR A 357 -1.26 5.95 -9.21
N GLN A 358 -0.90 5.41 -10.38
CA GLN A 358 -1.90 4.93 -11.34
C GLN A 358 -2.64 3.71 -10.81
N VAL A 359 -1.93 2.81 -10.12
CA VAL A 359 -2.51 1.63 -9.48
C VAL A 359 -3.42 2.03 -8.32
N GLU A 360 -3.00 2.98 -7.48
CA GLU A 360 -3.82 3.52 -6.39
C GLU A 360 -5.15 4.11 -6.91
N ALA A 361 -5.10 4.88 -7.99
CA ALA A 361 -6.29 5.43 -8.64
C ALA A 361 -7.19 4.35 -9.24
N ALA A 362 -6.60 3.30 -9.82
CA ALA A 362 -7.36 2.17 -10.37
C ALA A 362 -8.05 1.35 -9.26
N ILE A 363 -7.36 1.08 -8.15
CA ILE A 363 -7.91 0.38 -6.98
C ILE A 363 -9.21 1.04 -6.52
N ARG A 364 -9.20 2.37 -6.35
CA ARG A 364 -10.37 3.15 -5.90
C ARG A 364 -11.57 3.06 -6.83
N LYS A 365 -11.36 2.71 -8.11
CA LYS A 365 -12.43 2.58 -9.10
C LYS A 365 -12.98 1.16 -9.20
N VAL A 366 -12.12 0.14 -9.03
CA VAL A 366 -12.52 -1.27 -9.25
C VAL A 366 -13.15 -1.91 -8.01
N MET A 367 -12.91 -1.37 -6.82
CA MET A 367 -13.44 -1.91 -5.57
C MET A 367 -13.74 -0.80 -4.57
N ASP A 368 -14.96 -0.80 -4.03
CA ASP A 368 -15.31 0.01 -2.88
C ASP A 368 -14.66 -0.57 -1.62
N LEU A 369 -13.74 0.20 -1.05
CA LEU A 369 -12.94 -0.20 0.10
C LEU A 369 -13.56 0.24 1.44
N SER A 370 -14.83 0.67 1.48
CA SER A 370 -15.53 0.72 2.77
C SER A 370 -15.71 -0.69 3.36
N PRO A 371 -15.83 -0.84 4.69
CA PRO A 371 -16.13 -2.13 5.31
C PRO A 371 -17.33 -2.83 4.65
N SER A 372 -18.41 -2.10 4.39
CA SER A 372 -19.59 -2.64 3.71
C SER A 372 -19.31 -2.98 2.24
N GLY A 373 -18.52 -2.15 1.53
CA GLY A 373 -18.08 -2.41 0.15
C GLY A 373 -17.29 -3.70 0.02
N ILE A 374 -16.30 -3.90 0.90
CA ILE A 374 -15.47 -5.10 0.97
C ILE A 374 -16.33 -6.34 1.24
N ARG A 375 -17.20 -6.27 2.27
CA ARG A 375 -18.07 -7.37 2.66
C ARG A 375 -19.03 -7.78 1.53
N ARG A 376 -19.61 -6.81 0.80
CA ARG A 376 -20.45 -7.06 -0.37
C ARG A 376 -19.65 -7.71 -1.49
N HIS A 377 -18.54 -7.10 -1.89
CA HIS A 377 -17.76 -7.53 -3.04
C HIS A 377 -17.18 -8.95 -2.85
N LEU A 378 -16.63 -9.25 -1.67
CA LEU A 378 -16.06 -10.56 -1.35
C LEU A 378 -17.07 -11.55 -0.76
N ASN A 379 -18.32 -11.11 -0.54
CA ASN A 379 -19.42 -11.92 0.01
C ASN A 379 -19.05 -12.60 1.34
N LEU A 380 -18.63 -11.78 2.31
CA LEU A 380 -17.98 -12.25 3.54
C LEU A 380 -18.93 -12.61 4.69
N ASN A 381 -20.24 -12.32 4.62
CA ASN A 381 -21.15 -12.62 5.73
C ASN A 381 -21.54 -14.10 5.79
N LYS A 382 -20.57 -15.02 5.72
CA LYS A 382 -20.76 -16.46 5.50
C LYS A 382 -19.88 -17.29 6.44
N PRO A 383 -20.27 -18.54 6.74
CA PRO A 383 -19.47 -19.43 7.60
C PRO A 383 -18.33 -20.10 6.82
N ILE A 384 -17.25 -19.35 6.56
CA ILE A 384 -16.10 -19.78 5.75
C ILE A 384 -14.74 -19.69 6.47
N TYR A 385 -14.72 -19.36 7.77
CA TYR A 385 -13.52 -18.91 8.50
C TYR A 385 -12.78 -20.00 9.24
N ALA A 386 -13.42 -21.05 9.75
CA ALA A 386 -12.73 -22.09 10.51
C ALA A 386 -11.64 -22.78 9.68
N LYS A 387 -11.77 -22.77 8.34
CA LYS A 387 -10.76 -23.29 7.41
C LYS A 387 -9.53 -22.38 7.28
N THR A 388 -9.65 -21.09 7.57
CA THR A 388 -8.55 -20.10 7.45
C THR A 388 -7.58 -20.16 8.62
N ALA A 389 -8.07 -20.58 9.80
CA ALA A 389 -7.36 -20.55 11.08
C ALA A 389 -6.03 -21.34 11.14
N ALA A 390 -5.69 -22.15 10.12
CA ALA A 390 -4.40 -22.83 10.01
C ALA A 390 -3.96 -22.92 8.54
N TYR A 391 -2.64 -23.05 8.35
CA TYR A 391 -1.97 -23.15 7.04
C TYR A 391 -2.11 -21.90 6.17
N GLY A 392 -2.22 -20.73 6.80
CA GLY A 392 -2.30 -19.44 6.13
C GLY A 392 -3.71 -19.07 5.67
N HIS A 393 -4.01 -17.78 5.76
CA HIS A 393 -5.24 -17.20 5.22
C HIS A 393 -5.13 -16.96 3.70
N PHE A 394 -3.90 -16.89 3.18
CA PHE A 394 -3.57 -16.51 1.81
C PHE A 394 -2.88 -17.63 1.04
N GLY A 395 -2.95 -17.57 -0.29
CA GLY A 395 -2.32 -18.56 -1.17
C GLY A 395 -3.07 -19.88 -1.30
N ARG A 396 -4.36 -19.89 -0.95
CA ARG A 396 -5.21 -21.10 -0.96
C ARG A 396 -6.32 -20.95 -1.98
N LYS A 397 -6.61 -22.01 -2.72
CA LYS A 397 -7.56 -21.94 -3.85
C LYS A 397 -8.98 -21.60 -3.35
N PRO A 398 -9.70 -20.71 -4.05
CA PRO A 398 -11.11 -20.44 -3.75
C PRO A 398 -11.95 -21.72 -3.76
N GLY A 399 -12.72 -21.95 -2.70
CA GLY A 399 -13.56 -23.12 -2.54
C GLY A 399 -14.94 -22.97 -3.20
N LYS A 400 -15.54 -24.09 -3.61
CA LYS A 400 -16.93 -24.13 -4.13
C LYS A 400 -17.97 -23.68 -3.09
N ASP A 401 -17.65 -23.85 -1.80
CA ASP A 401 -18.44 -23.38 -0.66
C ASP A 401 -18.34 -21.86 -0.43
N GLY A 402 -17.57 -21.15 -1.27
CA GLY A 402 -17.33 -19.72 -1.15
C GLY A 402 -16.16 -19.36 -0.21
N SER A 403 -15.37 -20.34 0.26
CA SER A 403 -14.15 -20.06 1.01
C SER A 403 -13.06 -19.39 0.17
N PHE A 404 -12.22 -18.57 0.80
CA PHE A 404 -11.13 -17.79 0.18
C PHE A 404 -11.54 -16.94 -1.05
N PRO A 405 -12.63 -16.16 -0.99
CA PRO A 405 -13.05 -15.33 -2.13
C PRO A 405 -11.98 -14.29 -2.52
N TRP A 406 -11.14 -13.85 -1.58
CA TRP A 406 -10.01 -12.95 -1.80
C TRP A 406 -8.85 -13.56 -2.59
N GLU A 407 -8.86 -14.87 -2.87
CA GLU A 407 -7.82 -15.51 -3.67
C GLU A 407 -8.18 -15.60 -5.16
N LYS A 408 -9.34 -15.07 -5.57
CA LYS A 408 -9.75 -14.99 -6.97
C LYS A 408 -8.97 -13.90 -7.73
N ILE A 409 -8.82 -14.09 -9.04
CA ILE A 409 -8.12 -13.18 -9.96
C ILE A 409 -9.07 -12.52 -10.99
N ASN A 410 -10.29 -12.22 -10.55
CA ASN A 410 -11.38 -11.76 -11.42
C ASN A 410 -11.43 -10.23 -11.63
N LEU A 411 -10.53 -9.45 -11.02
CA LEU A 411 -10.38 -8.01 -11.31
C LEU A 411 -9.35 -7.73 -12.42
N VAL A 412 -8.66 -8.75 -12.94
CA VAL A 412 -7.60 -8.55 -13.95
C VAL A 412 -8.09 -7.76 -15.17
N LYS A 413 -9.29 -8.07 -15.68
CA LYS A 413 -9.87 -7.36 -16.82
C LYS A 413 -10.20 -5.92 -16.45
N ASP A 414 -10.87 -5.71 -15.33
CA ASP A 414 -11.34 -4.38 -14.90
C ASP A 414 -10.15 -3.46 -14.60
N LEU A 415 -9.12 -3.96 -13.90
CA LEU A 415 -7.88 -3.23 -13.67
C LEU A 415 -7.19 -2.81 -14.97
N LYS A 416 -7.08 -3.72 -15.95
CA LYS A 416 -6.51 -3.41 -17.27
C LYS A 416 -7.30 -2.34 -18.00
N THR A 417 -8.63 -2.43 -17.99
CA THR A 417 -9.50 -1.42 -18.60
C THR A 417 -9.33 -0.08 -17.91
N THR A 418 -9.45 -0.02 -16.59
CA THR A 418 -9.33 1.22 -15.81
C THR A 418 -7.97 1.88 -15.94
N ILE A 419 -6.87 1.13 -15.92
CA ILE A 419 -5.53 1.69 -16.10
C ILE A 419 -5.36 2.29 -17.51
N LYS A 420 -5.84 1.59 -18.55
CA LYS A 420 -5.85 2.13 -19.92
C LYS A 420 -6.68 3.40 -20.03
N GLU A 421 -7.85 3.45 -19.40
CA GLU A 421 -8.68 4.66 -19.36
C GLU A 421 -7.95 5.82 -18.67
N LEU A 422 -7.27 5.56 -17.54
CA LEU A 422 -6.48 6.57 -16.85
C LEU A 422 -5.30 7.06 -17.69
N GLU A 423 -4.65 6.17 -18.45
CA GLU A 423 -3.61 6.53 -19.42
C GLU A 423 -4.17 7.36 -20.56
N MET A 424 -5.33 6.98 -21.11
CA MET A 424 -6.00 7.73 -22.17
C MET A 424 -6.46 9.09 -21.67
N ILE A 425 -7.02 9.21 -20.46
CA ILE A 425 -7.35 10.50 -19.85
C ILE A 425 -6.08 11.33 -19.66
N LYS A 426 -4.99 10.73 -19.17
CA LYS A 426 -3.70 11.43 -19.04
C LYS A 426 -3.20 11.89 -20.41
N MET A 427 -3.34 11.08 -21.46
CA MET A 427 -2.92 11.40 -22.83
C MET A 427 -3.83 12.45 -23.50
N HIS A 428 -5.14 12.42 -23.24
CA HIS A 428 -6.09 13.44 -23.68
C HIS A 428 -5.89 14.74 -22.90
N MET A 429 -5.56 14.70 -21.60
CA MET A 429 -5.10 15.88 -20.85
C MET A 429 -3.73 16.37 -21.35
N LYS A 430 -2.88 15.47 -21.85
CA LYS A 430 -1.64 15.76 -22.59
C LYS A 430 -1.90 16.27 -24.01
N GLN A 431 -3.13 16.17 -24.54
CA GLN A 431 -3.53 16.79 -25.82
C GLN A 431 -4.30 18.09 -25.57
N GLU A 432 -5.03 18.18 -24.46
CA GLU A 432 -5.53 19.40 -23.83
C GLU A 432 -4.43 20.10 -23.03
N TYR A 433 -3.21 20.19 -23.57
CA TYR A 433 -2.32 21.27 -23.18
C TYR A 433 -3.03 22.57 -23.56
N ALA A 434 -3.81 23.12 -22.65
CA ALA A 434 -4.15 24.52 -22.69
C ALA A 434 -2.82 25.26 -22.56
N PHE A 435 -2.23 25.63 -23.70
CA PHE A 435 -1.03 26.45 -23.78
C PHE A 435 -1.11 27.52 -22.69
N PHE A 436 -0.21 27.44 -21.69
CA PHE A 436 -0.26 28.34 -20.54
C PHE A 436 0.05 29.79 -20.94
N SER A 437 0.62 30.00 -22.13
CA SER A 437 0.94 31.30 -22.69
C SER A 437 0.72 31.32 -24.20
N ARG A 438 0.64 32.52 -24.77
CA ARG A 438 0.49 32.79 -26.19
C ARG A 438 1.67 32.21 -26.98
N CYS A 439 1.44 31.29 -27.91
CA CYS A 439 2.54 30.74 -28.75
C CYS A 439 2.75 31.51 -30.06
N ARG A 440 1.70 32.05 -30.71
CA ARG A 440 1.83 32.79 -31.98
C ARG A 440 1.79 34.30 -31.80
N GLY A 441 2.68 35.02 -32.47
CA GLY A 441 2.66 36.48 -32.54
C GLY A 441 2.85 37.00 -33.96
N ARG A 442 3.41 38.20 -34.09
CA ARG A 442 3.53 38.88 -35.40
C ARG A 442 4.51 38.13 -36.31
N SER A 443 4.29 38.22 -37.62
CA SER A 443 5.19 37.68 -38.64
C SER A 443 6.63 38.14 -38.43
N LEU A 444 7.56 37.21 -38.63
CA LEU A 444 8.98 37.44 -38.38
C LEU A 444 9.63 38.14 -39.57
N HIS A 445 10.39 39.20 -39.30
CA HIS A 445 11.26 39.81 -40.29
C HIS A 445 12.41 38.86 -40.69
N PRO A 446 13.05 39.04 -41.87
CA PRO A 446 14.12 38.16 -42.34
C PRO A 446 15.23 37.92 -41.29
N ARG A 447 15.74 38.98 -40.65
CA ARG A 447 16.75 38.89 -39.59
C ARG A 447 16.30 38.06 -38.38
N GLN A 448 15.02 38.14 -38.01
CA GLN A 448 14.49 37.36 -36.89
C GLN A 448 14.36 35.87 -37.23
N LYS A 449 14.04 35.55 -38.49
CA LYS A 449 14.07 34.16 -38.97
C LYS A 449 15.49 33.60 -38.92
N THR A 450 16.49 34.39 -39.29
CA THR A 450 17.92 33.99 -39.21
C THR A 450 18.33 33.62 -37.78
N LEU A 451 17.91 34.39 -36.77
CA LEU A 451 18.18 34.07 -35.36
C LEU A 451 17.58 32.71 -34.95
N CYS A 452 16.35 32.41 -35.39
CA CYS A 452 15.71 31.13 -35.11
C CYS A 452 16.38 29.95 -35.82
N THR A 453 16.95 30.15 -37.02
CA THR A 453 17.59 29.07 -37.78
C THR A 453 19.06 28.88 -37.42
N MET A 454 19.77 29.94 -37.01
CA MET A 454 21.22 29.91 -36.79
C MET A 454 21.62 29.87 -35.32
N LEU A 455 20.92 30.61 -34.45
CA LEU A 455 21.32 30.76 -33.05
C LEU A 455 20.53 29.85 -32.11
N LEU A 456 19.20 29.77 -32.28
CA LEU A 456 18.35 28.95 -31.40
C LEU A 456 18.81 27.48 -31.33
N PRO A 457 19.14 26.78 -32.44
CA PRO A 457 19.55 25.38 -32.39
C PRO A 457 20.74 25.12 -31.47
N ASN A 458 21.66 26.09 -31.35
CA ASN A 458 22.85 25.97 -30.49
C ASN A 458 22.54 26.12 -29.00
N LEU A 459 21.41 26.76 -28.66
CA LEU A 459 20.97 27.00 -27.29
C LEU A 459 19.83 26.09 -26.87
N ARG A 460 19.23 25.37 -27.82
CA ARG A 460 17.96 24.66 -27.62
C ARG A 460 18.14 23.38 -26.82
N ILE A 461 17.27 23.18 -25.85
CA ILE A 461 17.03 21.87 -25.23
C ILE A 461 16.04 21.11 -26.09
N ASP A 462 16.33 19.84 -26.37
CA ASP A 462 15.41 18.92 -27.04
C ASP A 462 14.91 17.83 -26.07
N PRO A 463 13.72 18.02 -25.45
CA PRO A 463 13.12 17.02 -24.55
C PRO A 463 12.77 15.68 -25.20
N LYS A 464 12.97 15.51 -26.52
CA LYS A 464 12.85 14.21 -27.19
C LYS A 464 14.07 13.32 -26.97
N GLN A 465 15.21 13.90 -26.62
CA GLN A 465 16.42 13.17 -26.27
C GLN A 465 16.39 12.77 -24.79
N ASN A 466 17.18 11.79 -24.38
CA ASN A 466 17.30 11.46 -22.96
C ASN A 466 17.94 12.63 -22.20
N ALA A 467 17.37 12.99 -21.05
CA ALA A 467 17.97 14.00 -20.20
C ALA A 467 19.31 13.50 -19.63
N PRO A 468 20.34 14.37 -19.56
CA PRO A 468 21.57 14.02 -18.86
C PRO A 468 21.27 13.82 -17.38
N THR A 469 21.96 12.89 -16.72
CA THR A 469 21.82 12.68 -15.27
C THR A 469 22.21 13.92 -14.45
N ASP A 470 23.05 14.78 -15.01
CA ASP A 470 23.47 16.05 -14.43
C ASP A 470 23.20 17.19 -15.42
N LEU A 471 22.25 18.08 -15.11
CA LEU A 471 21.91 19.20 -15.99
C LEU A 471 23.06 20.20 -16.17
N ARG A 472 24.09 20.19 -15.32
CA ARG A 472 25.26 21.08 -15.48
C ARG A 472 26.02 20.79 -16.78
N THR A 473 25.94 19.55 -17.29
CA THR A 473 26.59 19.17 -18.55
C THR A 473 25.93 19.78 -19.79
N LEU A 474 24.76 20.43 -19.62
CA LEU A 474 24.14 21.15 -20.72
C LEU A 474 24.94 22.40 -21.10
N PHE A 475 25.70 22.97 -20.17
CA PHE A 475 26.39 24.24 -20.34
C PHE A 475 27.83 24.04 -20.84
N SER A 476 28.35 25.03 -21.55
CA SER A 476 29.66 24.92 -22.20
C SER A 476 30.82 25.16 -21.22
N ASP A 477 30.60 25.99 -20.20
CA ASP A 477 31.54 26.23 -19.11
C ASP A 477 31.04 25.53 -17.82
N PRO A 478 31.94 25.14 -16.90
CA PRO A 478 31.56 24.44 -15.68
C PRO A 478 30.75 25.33 -14.74
N VAL A 479 29.43 25.10 -14.68
CA VAL A 479 28.51 25.76 -13.75
C VAL A 479 28.38 24.97 -12.45
N LYS A 480 28.19 25.67 -11.33
CA LYS A 480 27.97 25.07 -10.01
C LYS A 480 26.50 24.84 -9.71
N LYS A 481 25.63 25.70 -10.24
CA LYS A 481 24.18 25.69 -9.99
C LYS A 481 23.41 25.70 -11.32
N VAL A 482 22.19 25.19 -11.31
CA VAL A 482 21.26 25.25 -12.45
C VAL A 482 19.92 25.81 -12.00
N ARG A 483 19.44 26.86 -12.66
CA ARG A 483 18.13 27.48 -12.39
C ARG A 483 17.24 27.43 -13.62
N LEU A 484 15.93 27.32 -13.39
CA LEU A 484 14.91 27.32 -14.43
C LEU A 484 14.02 28.57 -14.32
N GLU A 485 13.83 29.30 -15.41
CA GLU A 485 12.83 30.36 -15.51
C GLU A 485 11.72 29.96 -16.49
N ILE A 486 10.48 29.95 -15.98
CA ILE A 486 9.28 29.55 -16.73
C ILE A 486 8.55 30.81 -17.18
N GLY A 487 8.44 31.01 -18.49
CA GLY A 487 7.80 32.19 -19.08
C GLY A 487 8.66 33.45 -18.94
N PHE A 488 9.91 33.40 -19.41
CA PHE A 488 10.86 34.51 -19.27
C PHE A 488 10.45 35.78 -20.06
N GLY A 489 9.39 35.72 -20.87
CA GLY A 489 8.86 36.87 -21.60
C GLY A 489 9.84 37.36 -22.66
N CYS A 490 10.51 38.48 -22.41
CA CYS A 490 11.51 39.05 -23.32
C CYS A 490 12.96 38.83 -22.83
N GLY A 491 13.13 38.07 -21.73
CA GLY A 491 14.43 37.63 -21.21
C GLY A 491 15.15 38.67 -20.35
N GLU A 492 14.48 39.73 -19.88
CA GLU A 492 15.10 40.76 -19.02
C GLU A 492 15.73 40.16 -17.77
N HIS A 493 14.96 39.40 -17.00
CA HIS A 493 15.42 38.78 -15.75
C HIS A 493 16.47 37.70 -16.01
N LEU A 494 16.16 36.74 -16.90
CA LEU A 494 17.06 35.64 -17.24
C LEU A 494 18.46 36.12 -17.64
N LEU A 495 18.53 37.10 -18.55
CA LEU A 495 19.83 37.62 -19.02
C LEU A 495 20.56 38.39 -17.91
N HIS A 496 19.82 39.15 -17.11
CA HIS A 496 20.42 39.89 -16.00
C HIS A 496 21.05 38.95 -14.96
N GLU A 497 20.34 37.89 -14.55
CA GLU A 497 20.90 36.91 -13.62
C GLU A 497 22.09 36.16 -14.25
N ALA A 498 22.02 35.81 -15.54
CA ALA A 498 23.14 35.18 -16.25
C ALA A 498 24.39 36.06 -16.32
N ILE A 499 24.24 37.39 -16.38
CA ILE A 499 25.36 38.35 -16.34
C ILE A 499 25.97 38.44 -14.93
N HIS A 500 25.14 38.40 -13.89
CA HIS A 500 25.59 38.64 -12.50
C HIS A 500 26.03 37.37 -11.77
N PHE A 501 25.62 36.19 -12.24
CA PHE A 501 25.91 34.89 -11.62
C PHE A 501 26.48 33.90 -12.65
N PRO A 502 27.69 34.15 -13.18
CA PRO A 502 28.29 33.31 -14.24
C PRO A 502 28.58 31.87 -13.78
N GLU A 503 28.60 31.58 -12.48
CA GLU A 503 28.69 30.22 -11.95
C GLU A 503 27.36 29.45 -11.99
N THR A 504 26.28 30.06 -12.47
CA THR A 504 24.94 29.48 -12.56
C THR A 504 24.53 29.30 -14.02
N GLY A 505 24.15 28.08 -14.38
CA GLY A 505 23.50 27.79 -15.65
C GLY A 505 22.01 28.13 -15.60
N PHE A 506 21.51 28.83 -16.60
CA PHE A 506 20.11 29.25 -16.69
C PHE A 506 19.40 28.53 -17.84
N ILE A 507 18.29 27.88 -17.50
CA ILE A 507 17.38 27.26 -18.46
C ILE A 507 16.14 28.14 -18.56
N GLY A 508 15.83 28.65 -19.75
CA GLY A 508 14.65 29.47 -19.99
C GLY A 508 13.59 28.75 -20.83
N VAL A 509 12.33 28.80 -20.41
CA VAL A 509 11.20 28.32 -21.22
C VAL A 509 10.31 29.47 -21.64
N GLU A 510 10.06 29.60 -22.95
CA GLU A 510 9.09 30.56 -23.48
C GLU A 510 8.46 30.03 -24.77
N PRO A 511 7.18 29.64 -24.74
CA PRO A 511 6.47 29.22 -25.95
C PRO A 511 6.17 30.38 -26.90
N PHE A 512 6.23 31.64 -26.45
CA PHE A 512 5.94 32.78 -27.30
C PHE A 512 7.11 33.10 -28.24
N VAL A 513 6.91 32.86 -29.54
CA VAL A 513 7.94 33.04 -30.58
C VAL A 513 8.59 34.44 -30.55
N ASN A 514 7.81 35.52 -30.38
CA ASN A 514 8.40 36.87 -30.32
C ASN A 514 9.20 37.11 -29.02
N GLY A 515 8.88 36.42 -27.92
CA GLY A 515 9.66 36.45 -26.68
C GLY A 515 11.00 35.77 -26.86
N MET A 516 10.98 34.56 -27.44
CA MET A 516 12.17 33.79 -27.82
C MET A 516 13.10 34.59 -28.73
N ILE A 517 12.56 35.28 -29.74
CA ILE A 517 13.38 36.09 -30.66
C ILE A 517 14.04 37.29 -29.97
N LYS A 518 13.36 37.89 -28.99
CA LYS A 518 13.94 39.01 -28.24
C LYS A 518 15.12 38.57 -27.39
N ILE A 519 15.03 37.42 -26.73
CA ILE A 519 16.17 36.92 -25.96
C ILE A 519 17.32 36.51 -26.90
N LEU A 520 17.03 35.85 -28.03
CA LEU A 520 18.03 35.51 -29.04
C LEU A 520 18.73 36.76 -29.59
N SER A 521 17.98 37.81 -29.90
CA SER A 521 18.54 39.08 -30.38
C SER A 521 19.46 39.72 -29.35
N ARG A 522 19.17 39.60 -28.05
CA ARG A 522 20.05 40.13 -26.99
C ARG A 522 21.30 39.25 -26.81
N ILE A 523 21.15 37.93 -26.88
CA ILE A 523 22.26 36.98 -26.80
C ILE A 523 23.21 37.13 -28.01
N GLU A 524 22.70 37.46 -29.21
CA GLU A 524 23.52 37.79 -30.38
C GLU A 524 24.52 38.93 -30.08
N HIS A 525 24.11 39.94 -29.32
CA HIS A 525 24.95 41.08 -28.94
C HIS A 525 25.81 40.82 -27.69
N ALA A 526 25.64 39.66 -27.04
CA ALA A 526 26.43 39.23 -25.89
C ALA A 526 26.79 37.73 -25.99
N PRO A 527 27.65 37.33 -26.95
CA PRO A 527 27.92 35.92 -27.26
C PRO A 527 28.43 35.10 -26.07
N ASN A 528 29.08 35.75 -25.11
CA ASN A 528 29.58 35.13 -23.88
C ASN A 528 28.47 34.44 -23.07
N LEU A 529 27.23 34.95 -23.15
CA LEU A 529 26.08 34.40 -22.42
C LEU A 529 25.61 33.05 -22.98
N GLN A 530 25.96 32.71 -24.21
CA GLN A 530 25.63 31.41 -24.81
C GLN A 530 26.22 30.22 -24.03
N ARG A 531 27.25 30.47 -23.22
CA ARG A 531 27.91 29.44 -22.41
C ARG A 531 27.07 29.02 -21.21
N TYR A 532 26.24 29.92 -20.69
CA TYR A 532 25.49 29.76 -19.43
C TYR A 532 23.97 29.70 -19.64
N ILE A 533 23.48 29.79 -20.88
CA ILE A 533 22.04 29.83 -21.18
C ILE A 533 21.64 28.68 -22.09
N ARG A 534 20.55 28.01 -21.71
CA ARG A 534 19.82 27.05 -22.56
C ARG A 534 18.35 27.43 -22.64
N LEU A 535 17.73 27.21 -23.80
CA LEU A 535 16.38 27.69 -24.10
C LEU A 535 15.49 26.54 -24.57
N TYR A 536 14.21 26.64 -24.24
CA TYR A 536 13.19 25.75 -24.74
C TYR A 536 11.95 26.54 -25.17
N ASP A 537 11.52 26.30 -26.41
CA ASP A 537 10.43 27.01 -27.10
C ASP A 537 9.08 26.27 -27.01
N GLY A 538 8.99 25.24 -26.16
CA GLY A 538 7.79 24.44 -25.96
C GLY A 538 7.07 24.68 -24.62
N ASP A 539 6.29 23.69 -24.20
CA ASP A 539 5.51 23.76 -22.97
C ASP A 539 6.39 23.43 -21.75
N ALA A 540 6.40 24.30 -20.74
CA ALA A 540 7.21 24.11 -19.54
C ALA A 540 6.94 22.78 -18.83
N THR A 541 5.73 22.22 -18.91
CA THR A 541 5.41 20.91 -18.34
C THR A 541 6.15 19.78 -19.04
N GLN A 542 6.39 19.87 -20.35
CA GLN A 542 7.18 18.89 -21.10
C GLN A 542 8.65 18.93 -20.66
N LEU A 543 9.19 20.13 -20.43
CA LEU A 543 10.55 20.28 -19.94
C LEU A 543 10.70 19.77 -18.50
N LEU A 544 9.75 20.08 -17.62
CA LEU A 544 9.74 19.59 -16.24
C LEU A 544 9.62 18.06 -16.16
N ASP A 545 8.82 17.44 -17.03
CA ASP A 545 8.69 15.97 -17.10
C ASP A 545 9.96 15.31 -17.68
N TRP A 546 10.76 16.05 -18.46
CA TRP A 546 12.01 15.58 -19.04
C TRP A 546 13.19 15.66 -18.05
N MET A 547 13.21 16.65 -17.16
CA MET A 547 14.31 16.87 -16.21
C MET A 547 14.43 15.73 -15.19
N PRO A 548 15.65 15.29 -14.82
CA PRO A 548 15.85 14.32 -13.76
C PRO A 548 15.45 14.85 -12.38
N ALA A 549 15.30 13.94 -11.41
CA ALA A 549 14.97 14.31 -10.05
C ALA A 549 16.10 15.11 -9.38
N GLN A 550 15.72 16.15 -8.63
CA GLN A 550 16.60 16.92 -7.74
C GLN A 550 17.85 17.51 -8.44
N THR A 551 17.70 18.03 -9.64
CA THR A 551 18.79 18.63 -10.41
C THR A 551 18.80 20.15 -10.39
N LEU A 552 17.69 20.81 -10.07
CA LEU A 552 17.57 22.27 -10.08
C LEU A 552 17.85 22.91 -8.71
N ASP A 553 18.61 24.00 -8.73
CA ASP A 553 18.91 24.87 -7.59
C ASP A 553 17.88 26.01 -7.42
N GLY A 554 16.94 26.13 -8.36
CA GLY A 554 15.76 26.99 -8.19
C GLY A 554 14.88 27.09 -9.41
N ILE A 555 13.64 27.51 -9.18
CA ILE A 555 12.62 27.77 -10.23
C ILE A 555 12.09 29.19 -10.04
N ASP A 556 11.98 29.91 -11.15
CA ASP A 556 11.47 31.27 -11.24
C ASP A 556 10.21 31.31 -12.12
N LEU A 557 9.12 31.86 -11.60
CA LEU A 557 7.85 32.04 -12.32
C LEU A 557 7.32 33.46 -12.09
N PHE A 558 7.60 34.36 -13.02
CA PHE A 558 7.28 35.78 -12.89
C PHE A 558 6.22 36.22 -13.89
N TYR A 559 5.20 36.91 -13.37
CA TYR A 559 4.04 37.41 -14.12
C TYR A 559 3.37 36.37 -15.06
N PRO A 560 3.13 35.13 -14.59
CA PRO A 560 2.40 34.14 -15.38
C PRO A 560 0.97 34.59 -15.71
N ASP A 561 0.38 34.07 -16.80
CA ASP A 561 -0.99 34.43 -17.19
C ASP A 561 -1.97 34.21 -16.01
N PRO A 562 -2.64 35.29 -15.53
CA PRO A 562 -3.42 35.23 -14.33
C PRO A 562 -4.78 34.56 -14.50
N TRP A 563 -5.26 34.36 -15.74
CA TRP A 563 -6.60 33.85 -16.05
C TRP A 563 -7.67 34.51 -15.17
N PRO A 564 -7.94 35.82 -15.33
CA PRO A 564 -8.60 36.64 -14.29
C PRO A 564 -10.03 36.18 -13.96
N LYS A 565 -10.75 35.58 -14.92
CA LYS A 565 -12.10 35.05 -14.71
C LYS A 565 -12.04 33.76 -13.87
N LYS A 566 -12.76 33.69 -12.74
CA LYS A 566 -12.82 32.53 -11.82
C LYS A 566 -12.98 31.18 -12.54
N LYS A 567 -13.88 31.10 -13.53
CA LYS A 567 -14.11 29.89 -14.34
C LYS A 567 -12.87 29.37 -15.09
N HIS A 568 -11.84 30.21 -15.26
CA HIS A 568 -10.58 29.87 -15.92
C HIS A 568 -9.42 29.63 -14.95
N TRP A 569 -9.62 29.77 -13.62
CA TRP A 569 -8.52 29.58 -12.66
C TRP A 569 -7.89 28.20 -12.72
N LYS A 570 -8.64 27.17 -13.14
CA LYS A 570 -8.12 25.83 -13.43
C LYS A 570 -7.02 25.79 -14.51
N ARG A 571 -6.87 26.84 -15.30
CA ARG A 571 -5.82 27.01 -16.33
C ARG A 571 -4.56 27.68 -15.80
N ARG A 572 -4.55 28.13 -14.54
CA ARG A 572 -3.35 28.70 -13.92
C ARG A 572 -2.25 27.64 -13.84
N PHE A 573 -1.02 28.07 -14.11
CA PHE A 573 0.13 27.18 -14.11
C PHE A 573 0.37 26.57 -12.75
N ILE A 574 0.23 27.36 -11.68
CA ILE A 574 0.30 26.85 -10.32
C ILE A 574 -0.96 26.04 -10.03
N ASN A 575 -0.77 24.75 -9.85
CA ASN A 575 -1.74 23.77 -9.41
C ASN A 575 -0.98 22.61 -8.77
N VAL A 576 -1.69 21.66 -8.14
CA VAL A 576 -1.06 20.53 -7.44
C VAL A 576 -0.16 19.69 -8.37
N SER A 577 -0.55 19.48 -9.63
CA SER A 577 0.23 18.69 -10.57
C SER A 577 1.58 19.33 -10.90
N ASN A 578 1.60 20.64 -11.13
CA ASN A 578 2.85 21.35 -11.44
C ASN A 578 3.71 21.60 -10.20
N LEU A 579 3.12 21.74 -9.01
CA LEU A 579 3.88 21.76 -7.76
C LEU A 579 4.55 20.41 -7.47
N ASN A 580 3.90 19.28 -7.79
CA ASN A 580 4.55 17.96 -7.74
C ASN A 580 5.74 17.87 -8.70
N ARG A 581 5.61 18.41 -9.92
CA ARG A 581 6.74 18.50 -10.86
C ARG A 581 7.89 19.33 -10.30
N PHE A 582 7.59 20.50 -9.74
CA PHE A 582 8.60 21.34 -9.08
C PHE A 582 9.30 20.58 -7.96
N ALA A 583 8.53 19.89 -7.11
CA ALA A 583 9.06 19.14 -5.98
C ALA A 583 9.97 17.97 -6.40
N TYR A 584 9.72 17.38 -7.56
CA TYR A 584 10.52 16.32 -8.16
C TYR A 584 11.86 16.84 -8.69
N VAL A 585 11.86 17.95 -9.44
CA VAL A 585 13.08 18.47 -10.10
C VAL A 585 13.96 19.35 -9.20
N LEU A 586 13.40 20.00 -8.18
CA LEU A 586 14.14 20.86 -7.26
C LEU A 586 14.94 20.04 -6.24
N LYS A 587 16.17 20.44 -5.98
CA LYS A 587 16.95 19.97 -4.82
C LYS A 587 16.28 20.40 -3.52
N LYS A 588 16.42 19.60 -2.46
CA LYS A 588 16.11 20.08 -1.11
C LYS A 588 16.95 21.31 -0.77
N GLY A 589 16.34 22.32 -0.15
CA GLY A 589 16.93 23.62 0.12
C GLY A 589 16.90 24.60 -1.07
N ALA A 590 16.45 24.18 -2.26
CA ALA A 590 16.30 25.08 -3.40
C ALA A 590 15.06 25.98 -3.28
N LEU A 591 15.08 27.11 -3.97
CA LEU A 591 14.01 28.12 -3.91
C LEU A 591 13.10 28.07 -5.14
N PHE A 592 11.80 28.11 -4.90
CA PHE A 592 10.79 28.48 -5.87
C PHE A 592 10.38 29.95 -5.65
N ARG A 593 10.67 30.82 -6.63
CA ARG A 593 10.32 32.25 -6.60
C ARG A 593 9.15 32.51 -7.54
N PHE A 594 8.18 33.27 -7.05
CA PHE A 594 7.00 33.70 -7.78
C PHE A 594 6.80 35.21 -7.68
N ALA A 595 6.37 35.85 -8.76
CA ALA A 595 6.00 37.26 -8.74
C ALA A 595 4.73 37.50 -9.56
N SER A 596 3.84 38.34 -9.05
CA SER A 596 2.64 38.79 -9.75
C SER A 596 2.10 40.08 -9.14
N ASP A 597 1.38 40.85 -9.95
CA ASP A 597 0.65 42.06 -9.58
C ASP A 597 -0.87 41.83 -9.52
N ILE A 598 -1.30 40.56 -9.58
CA ILE A 598 -2.71 40.15 -9.53
C ILE A 598 -2.98 39.40 -8.22
N ASP A 599 -3.63 40.08 -7.27
CA ASP A 599 -3.95 39.55 -5.93
C ASP A 599 -4.61 38.16 -5.98
N ALA A 600 -5.54 37.95 -6.91
CA ALA A 600 -6.22 36.68 -7.06
C ALA A 600 -5.29 35.51 -7.42
N TYR A 601 -4.18 35.77 -8.14
CA TYR A 601 -3.21 34.73 -8.48
C TYR A 601 -2.12 34.60 -7.41
N VAL A 602 -1.75 35.70 -6.76
CA VAL A 602 -0.90 35.68 -5.55
C VAL A 602 -1.53 34.79 -4.48
N ASN A 603 -2.79 35.06 -4.11
CA ASN A 603 -3.53 34.28 -3.11
C ASN A 603 -3.68 32.81 -3.51
N TRP A 604 -3.95 32.56 -4.79
CA TRP A 604 -4.04 31.20 -5.33
C TRP A 604 -2.71 30.46 -5.19
N THR A 605 -1.60 31.11 -5.55
CA THR A 605 -0.27 30.51 -5.48
C THR A 605 0.12 30.22 -4.04
N LEU A 606 -0.08 31.18 -3.14
CA LEU A 606 0.17 31.02 -1.71
C LEU A 606 -0.62 29.85 -1.13
N LEU A 607 -1.94 29.79 -1.40
CA LEU A 607 -2.79 28.71 -0.91
C LEU A 607 -2.35 27.33 -1.41
N HIS A 608 -2.01 27.21 -2.69
CA HIS A 608 -1.61 25.92 -3.27
C HIS A 608 -0.21 25.48 -2.81
N ALA A 609 0.75 26.42 -2.76
CA ALA A 609 2.11 26.12 -2.35
C ALA A 609 2.19 25.79 -0.85
N CYS A 610 1.53 26.56 0.03
CA CYS A 610 1.54 26.29 1.48
C CYS A 610 0.80 25.00 1.87
N LYS A 611 -0.19 24.56 1.08
CA LYS A 611 -0.85 23.26 1.29
C LYS A 611 -0.03 22.08 0.76
N HIS A 612 0.99 22.34 -0.04
CA HIS A 612 1.78 21.31 -0.68
C HIS A 612 2.92 20.89 0.26
N TYR A 613 3.00 19.60 0.60
CA TYR A 613 3.94 19.05 1.58
C TYR A 613 5.44 19.36 1.33
N ALA A 614 5.77 19.71 0.09
CA ALA A 614 7.14 19.91 -0.37
C ALA A 614 7.66 21.35 -0.21
N PHE A 615 6.81 22.33 0.09
CA PHE A 615 7.14 23.75 0.04
C PHE A 615 6.80 24.49 1.32
N GLU A 616 7.75 25.29 1.79
CA GLU A 616 7.57 26.15 2.96
C GLU A 616 7.71 27.62 2.56
N TRP A 617 6.71 28.43 2.89
CA TRP A 617 6.75 29.87 2.60
C TRP A 617 7.75 30.58 3.51
N GLN A 618 8.61 31.43 2.93
CA GLN A 618 9.76 32.01 3.62
C GLN A 618 9.53 33.42 4.19
N ALA A 619 8.35 34.00 4.04
CA ALA A 619 8.08 35.32 4.60
C ALA A 619 7.97 35.25 6.13
N GLN A 620 8.76 36.06 6.82
CA GLN A 620 8.73 36.22 8.28
C GLN A 620 7.98 37.49 8.68
N ASN A 621 8.02 38.52 7.84
CA ASN A 621 7.41 39.82 8.07
C ASN A 621 6.51 40.25 6.90
N ALA A 622 5.60 41.19 7.16
CA ALA A 622 4.68 41.71 6.15
C ALA A 622 5.39 42.44 4.98
N ILE A 623 6.63 42.88 5.15
CA ILE A 623 7.40 43.54 4.09
C ILE A 623 8.05 42.53 3.12
N ASP A 624 8.30 41.29 3.55
CA ASP A 624 9.12 40.32 2.80
C ASP A 624 8.49 39.95 1.46
N TRP A 625 7.16 39.96 1.36
CA TRP A 625 6.44 39.69 0.11
C TRP A 625 6.19 40.93 -0.75
N ARG A 626 6.70 42.09 -0.32
CA ARG A 626 6.71 43.37 -1.06
C ARG A 626 8.11 43.76 -1.54
N THR A 627 9.14 43.09 -1.05
CA THR A 627 10.52 43.29 -1.48
C THR A 627 10.87 42.28 -2.58
N PRO A 628 11.52 42.72 -3.67
CA PRO A 628 11.98 41.80 -4.71
C PRO A 628 12.94 40.74 -4.19
N PRO A 629 13.00 39.57 -4.82
CA PRO A 629 13.71 38.41 -4.29
C PRO A 629 15.25 38.48 -4.41
N SER A 630 15.80 39.53 -5.03
CA SER A 630 17.26 39.76 -5.05
C SER A 630 17.58 41.25 -4.94
N LYS A 631 18.75 41.57 -4.36
CA LYS A 631 19.23 42.96 -4.24
C LYS A 631 19.58 43.59 -5.59
N VAL A 632 19.80 42.74 -6.60
CA VAL A 632 20.11 43.12 -7.98
C VAL A 632 18.91 42.85 -8.89
N TRP A 633 17.68 43.02 -8.39
CA TRP A 633 16.48 42.73 -9.15
C TRP A 633 16.31 43.70 -10.34
N PRO A 634 16.38 43.22 -11.59
CA PRO A 634 16.24 44.09 -12.77
C PRO A 634 14.80 44.54 -13.02
N GLY A 635 13.86 43.87 -12.35
CA GLY A 635 12.45 43.89 -12.69
C GLY A 635 12.12 43.26 -14.03
N THR A 636 10.82 43.20 -14.31
CA THR A 636 10.32 42.76 -15.62
C THR A 636 9.54 43.87 -16.30
N ARG A 637 9.34 43.75 -17.62
CA ARG A 637 8.44 44.68 -18.34
C ARG A 637 6.99 44.65 -17.81
N TYR A 638 6.57 43.54 -17.21
CA TYR A 638 5.24 43.37 -16.65
C TYR A 638 5.14 44.07 -15.30
N GLU A 639 6.19 43.99 -14.48
CA GLU A 639 6.34 44.78 -13.27
C GLU A 639 6.32 46.28 -13.56
N ALA A 640 7.14 46.74 -14.52
CA ALA A 640 7.17 48.15 -14.91
C ALA A 640 5.79 48.64 -15.40
N LYS A 641 5.05 47.77 -16.08
CA LYS A 641 3.65 48.03 -16.45
C LYS A 641 2.74 48.11 -15.22
N ALA A 642 2.87 47.17 -14.29
CA ALA A 642 2.10 47.14 -13.03
C ALA A 642 2.26 48.45 -12.27
N ILE A 643 3.50 48.90 -12.08
CA ILE A 643 3.85 50.11 -11.34
C ILE A 643 3.25 51.34 -12.03
N ARG A 644 3.38 51.47 -13.37
CA ARG A 644 2.75 52.56 -14.13
C ARG A 644 1.23 52.58 -14.01
N GLU A 645 0.61 51.42 -13.87
CA GLU A 645 -0.84 51.26 -13.68
C GLU A 645 -1.26 51.31 -12.19
N ASN A 646 -0.34 51.72 -11.29
CA ASN A 646 -0.55 51.80 -9.85
C ASN A 646 -0.98 50.47 -9.19
N ARG A 647 -0.61 49.34 -9.79
CA ARG A 647 -0.78 47.99 -9.25
C ARG A 647 0.46 47.61 -8.45
N LYS A 648 0.27 46.86 -7.36
CA LYS A 648 1.32 46.54 -6.38
C LYS A 648 1.93 45.16 -6.68
N PRO A 649 3.20 45.07 -7.12
CA PRO A 649 3.89 43.80 -7.26
C PRO A 649 3.96 43.06 -5.91
N THR A 650 3.81 41.74 -5.98
CA THR A 650 4.00 40.83 -4.85
C THR A 650 5.00 39.75 -5.24
N TYR A 651 5.90 39.45 -4.30
CA TYR A 651 6.95 38.45 -4.42
C TYR A 651 6.71 37.35 -3.39
N LEU A 652 6.65 36.10 -3.83
CA LEU A 652 6.55 34.95 -2.94
C LEU A 652 7.77 34.06 -3.14
N THR A 653 8.39 33.66 -2.03
CA THR A 653 9.53 32.74 -2.02
C THR A 653 9.18 31.53 -1.19
N PHE A 654 9.36 30.34 -1.77
CA PHE A 654 9.13 29.06 -1.11
C PHE A 654 10.41 28.24 -1.11
N LEU A 655 10.73 27.62 0.03
CA LEU A 655 11.83 26.68 0.19
C LEU A 655 11.35 25.26 -0.06
N ARG A 656 12.12 24.47 -0.78
CA ARG A 656 11.88 23.02 -0.96
C ARG A 656 12.41 22.24 0.27
N VAL A 657 11.53 21.56 1.02
CA VAL A 657 11.87 20.85 2.30
C VAL A 657 12.10 19.34 2.21
#